data_AF-A0A945M763-F1
#
_entry.id   AF-A0A945M763-F1
#
_cell.length_a   1.000
_cell.length_b   1.000
_cell.length_c   1.000
_cell.angle_alpha   90.00
_cell.angle_beta   90.00
_cell.angle_gamma   90.00
#
_symmetry.space_group_name_H-M   'P 1'
#
loop_
_entity.id
_entity.type
_entity.pdbx_description
1 polymer ?
#
loop_
_entity_poly.entity_id
_entity_poly.type
_entity_poly.pdbx_seq_one_letter_code
_entity_poly.pdbx_strand_id
1 'polypeptide(L)'
;MARFGDEHGFEAIWVPERHFHSFGGAYASPAILGAALAQSTTSIRIRAGSVVLPLHHPLEVVEQWAMIDNLSGGRVDLGFASGWNPNDFVTSPTTFADRRAIWLERIDEVQRLWSGEAIGYTNGKGENVELLPLPRPVQPSLNCWLTVTREDASFVEAGRRGLNVLTMLMGITYEELAAKIALYREARREAGFDPAAGRVSLALHTFVHRDMARSEAIARAPLAAYVEQGLGGHKGAMTGEQTKAIQDTKALVDFAAERYFRDGLFGGVEEAKGVAERARCAGVDEIACLLDFGPSSAEIEESLPWLAELAERVSPRGPARRAAATQAASAPARRSPGQGGDAIAVIGMSGRFPDSPDIDAFWQTLCRGEAQFRDPPPGRWPGDAASRRCGFIDDAELFDPLFFQISPREARGMDPHQRLFLMESWRAVEHAGLAPESLKGSHGGVFAAMYNTDFVVATTLAAANGAAGEADDVTGTAHSLIANRVSFALGLRGPSEVVDTACSSGLVAVHRAMRALRGGECDFALAGGVNVILSPWRLAGLARLGLLSEDGACRAFDAAPSGQVMGEGVGVVVLKRLADAERDGDPILAVLCGSAVNHHGVGSGTVTMPEVGAQQDLIRAACTDAGIAPADLGYIESHGAGGQGDLVELAAFQGALEGAAPGACRIGSLKPLIGFLEAAGGISQLIKTVQMLRHGQVPGTIAGGTPEDLAREGSACRIVHAMEDWPAAAGERRRAGVHAYGLGGTSAHLIVEEFAGDRRPPAAASTRPEAIVLSGRTPRALRAQAARLADHLASHPELALGDIAHSLQTGRDSLAARLGFVADSVEETVAILRAVGDGAPLPAETSGEPALGSALRAFRQGEAVDWVGLRGDAPARRINLPGQAFDLRPLPLAPAAAFERAGFATPGVGAAAADGQPAAALGGNGEAAASEIALLLCRVLELDEADIDLDRPLAELGVGSIQGVRLLEEINARFGTALAVSDLYRGTTVRALAALVAKAAPMTGPTTGVVSGSAQTRAVLRSGRDQAVAVIGLAGQFPGAESPE
;
A
#
# COMPACT_ATOMS: atom_id res chain seq x y z
N MET A 1 -21.97 -8.83 10.20
CA MET A 1 -23.07 -9.30 9.32
C MET A 1 -22.86 -8.95 7.85
N ALA A 2 -22.84 -7.67 7.47
CA ALA A 2 -22.72 -7.26 6.05
C ALA A 2 -21.48 -7.81 5.32
N ARG A 3 -20.29 -7.58 5.89
CA ARG A 3 -19.02 -8.13 5.40
C ARG A 3 -19.03 -9.66 5.33
N PHE A 4 -19.55 -10.31 6.37
CA PHE A 4 -19.70 -11.76 6.38
C PHE A 4 -20.57 -12.23 5.20
N GLY A 5 -21.69 -11.56 4.96
CA GLY A 5 -22.55 -11.83 3.81
C GLY A 5 -21.82 -11.69 2.48
N ASP A 6 -21.04 -10.62 2.32
CA ASP A 6 -20.22 -10.34 1.15
C ASP A 6 -19.15 -11.42 0.90
N GLU A 7 -18.42 -11.82 1.95
CA GLU A 7 -17.35 -12.84 1.90
C GLU A 7 -17.88 -14.25 1.63
N HIS A 8 -19.08 -14.57 2.13
CA HIS A 8 -19.70 -15.90 1.99
C HIS A 8 -20.68 -15.93 0.79
N GLY A 9 -20.69 -14.86 -0.01
CA GLY A 9 -21.39 -14.70 -1.28
C GLY A 9 -22.92 -14.66 -1.19
N PHE A 10 -23.47 -14.24 -0.07
CA PHE A 10 -24.90 -13.91 0.02
C PHE A 10 -25.26 -12.86 -1.06
N GLU A 11 -26.46 -12.97 -1.64
CA GLU A 11 -26.84 -12.14 -2.80
C GLU A 11 -27.04 -10.66 -2.42
N ALA A 12 -27.65 -10.41 -1.26
CA ALA A 12 -28.09 -9.08 -0.86
C ALA A 12 -28.18 -8.89 0.65
N ILE A 13 -28.02 -7.64 1.09
CA ILE A 13 -28.39 -7.17 2.41
C ILE A 13 -29.66 -6.33 2.26
N TRP A 14 -30.69 -6.69 3.00
CA TRP A 14 -31.95 -5.96 3.06
C TRP A 14 -31.93 -5.01 4.26
N VAL A 15 -32.08 -3.70 4.01
CA VAL A 15 -32.13 -2.67 5.05
C VAL A 15 -33.59 -2.27 5.30
N PRO A 16 -34.16 -2.54 6.49
CA PRO A 16 -35.55 -2.22 6.76
C PRO A 16 -35.82 -0.71 6.77
N GLU A 17 -37.02 -0.31 6.38
CA GLU A 17 -37.48 1.09 6.43
C GLU A 17 -37.88 1.50 7.86
N ARG A 18 -37.84 2.80 8.13
CA ARG A 18 -38.27 3.37 9.41
C ARG A 18 -39.79 3.21 9.58
N HIS A 19 -40.21 2.87 10.80
CA HIS A 19 -41.57 3.04 11.28
C HIS A 19 -41.59 4.01 12.48
N PHE A 20 -42.62 4.85 12.61
CA PHE A 20 -42.76 5.87 13.67
C PHE A 20 -43.40 5.32 14.96
N HIS A 21 -43.35 4.00 15.16
CA HIS A 21 -43.85 3.31 16.34
C HIS A 21 -42.86 2.23 16.79
N SER A 22 -43.05 1.68 17.98
CA SER A 22 -42.11 0.74 18.64
C SER A 22 -41.89 -0.60 17.93
N PHE A 23 -42.50 -0.82 16.76
CA PHE A 23 -42.39 -2.04 15.96
C PHE A 23 -41.85 -1.64 14.58
N GLY A 24 -40.53 -1.71 14.40
CA GLY A 24 -39.84 -1.29 13.17
C GLY A 24 -38.47 -0.68 13.47
N GLY A 25 -37.55 -0.78 12.50
CA GLY A 25 -36.10 -0.72 12.74
C GLY A 25 -35.56 0.54 13.43
N ALA A 26 -34.42 0.38 14.10
CA ALA A 26 -33.77 1.40 14.93
C ALA A 26 -33.17 2.61 14.17
N TYR A 27 -33.37 2.70 12.85
CA TYR A 27 -32.63 3.61 11.98
C TYR A 27 -33.54 4.68 11.37
N ALA A 28 -33.15 5.96 11.49
CA ALA A 28 -33.97 7.09 11.07
C ALA A 28 -34.07 7.27 9.54
N SER A 29 -33.13 6.71 8.76
CA SER A 29 -33.11 6.71 7.29
C SER A 29 -32.33 5.50 6.76
N PRO A 30 -32.95 4.59 6.00
CA PRO A 30 -32.28 3.43 5.41
C PRO A 30 -31.18 3.80 4.42
N ALA A 31 -31.32 4.94 3.75
CA ALA A 31 -30.33 5.42 2.79
C ALA A 31 -28.97 5.72 3.47
N ILE A 32 -28.99 6.27 4.70
CA ILE A 32 -27.76 6.54 5.46
C ILE A 32 -27.01 5.22 5.77
N LEU A 33 -27.74 4.21 6.24
CA LEU A 33 -27.16 2.89 6.48
C LEU A 33 -26.70 2.24 5.16
N GLY A 34 -27.48 2.39 4.09
CA GLY A 34 -27.12 1.95 2.75
C GLY A 34 -25.81 2.54 2.24
N ALA A 35 -25.54 3.82 2.49
CA ALA A 35 -24.27 4.46 2.14
C ALA A 35 -23.09 3.86 2.92
N ALA A 36 -23.25 3.60 4.22
CA ALA A 36 -22.22 2.92 5.02
C ALA A 36 -22.00 1.48 4.55
N LEU A 37 -23.07 0.77 4.19
CA LEU A 37 -23.00 -0.58 3.63
C LEU A 37 -22.31 -0.60 2.26
N ALA A 38 -22.56 0.40 1.41
CA ALA A 38 -21.94 0.56 0.10
C ALA A 38 -20.42 0.64 0.17
N GLN A 39 -19.89 1.35 1.17
CA GLN A 39 -18.45 1.46 1.38
C GLN A 39 -17.84 0.24 2.08
N SER A 40 -18.61 -0.46 2.91
CA SER A 40 -18.12 -1.61 3.70
C SER A 40 -18.25 -2.97 3.01
N THR A 41 -18.82 -3.01 1.79
CA THR A 41 -19.07 -4.22 1.02
C THR A 41 -18.69 -4.02 -0.44
N THR A 42 -18.34 -5.10 -1.13
CA THR A 42 -17.74 -5.08 -2.47
C THR A 42 -18.64 -5.69 -3.55
N SER A 43 -19.38 -6.76 -3.24
CA SER A 43 -20.12 -7.55 -4.23
C SER A 43 -21.60 -7.72 -3.89
N ILE A 44 -21.95 -7.79 -2.61
CA ILE A 44 -23.32 -7.97 -2.14
C ILE A 44 -24.19 -6.77 -2.54
N ARG A 45 -25.42 -7.05 -2.97
CA ARG A 45 -26.38 -5.98 -3.33
C ARG A 45 -26.95 -5.33 -2.07
N ILE A 46 -27.24 -4.04 -2.16
CA ILE A 46 -27.79 -3.25 -1.06
C ILE A 46 -29.22 -2.93 -1.40
N ARG A 47 -30.15 -3.56 -0.68
CA ARG A 47 -31.57 -3.51 -0.98
C ARG A 47 -32.33 -2.75 0.08
N ALA A 48 -33.15 -1.79 -0.34
CA ALA A 48 -34.16 -1.23 0.54
C ALA A 48 -35.23 -2.28 0.84
N GLY A 49 -35.48 -2.52 2.12
CA GLY A 49 -36.45 -3.50 2.62
C GLY A 49 -37.88 -3.22 2.20
N SER A 50 -38.31 -1.95 2.21
CA SER A 50 -39.64 -1.49 1.77
C SER A 50 -39.78 0.03 1.92
N VAL A 51 -39.27 0.82 0.97
CA VAL A 51 -39.47 2.27 0.93
C VAL A 51 -40.97 2.57 0.84
N VAL A 52 -41.51 3.25 1.85
CA VAL A 52 -42.93 3.60 1.91
C VAL A 52 -43.17 4.87 1.10
N LEU A 53 -43.24 4.73 -0.23
CA LEU A 53 -43.29 5.87 -1.16
C LEU A 53 -44.37 6.92 -0.86
N PRO A 54 -45.57 6.58 -0.34
CA PRO A 54 -46.55 7.61 0.06
C PRO A 54 -46.05 8.61 1.13
N LEU A 55 -44.97 8.28 1.85
CA LEU A 55 -44.33 9.16 2.83
C LEU A 55 -43.21 10.03 2.23
N HIS A 56 -42.63 9.64 1.10
CA HIS A 56 -41.41 10.24 0.57
C HIS A 56 -41.62 10.89 -0.79
N HIS A 57 -40.92 11.99 -1.06
CA HIS A 57 -40.92 12.59 -2.38
C HIS A 57 -40.08 11.72 -3.36
N PRO A 58 -40.58 11.35 -4.56
CA PRO A 58 -39.86 10.50 -5.51
C PRO A 58 -38.44 10.99 -5.84
N LEU A 59 -38.28 12.29 -6.08
CA LEU A 59 -36.96 12.89 -6.34
C LEU A 59 -35.96 12.68 -5.20
N GLU A 60 -36.38 12.86 -3.94
CA GLU A 60 -35.50 12.66 -2.78
C GLU A 60 -35.08 11.21 -2.63
N VAL A 61 -36.01 10.27 -2.88
CA VAL A 61 -35.71 8.84 -2.88
C VAL A 61 -34.67 8.53 -3.96
N VAL A 62 -34.83 9.06 -5.16
CA VAL A 62 -33.88 8.84 -6.25
C VAL A 62 -32.52 9.45 -5.94
N GLU A 63 -32.43 10.69 -5.44
CA GLU A 63 -31.13 11.32 -5.13
C GLU A 63 -30.37 10.59 -4.02
N GLN A 64 -31.07 10.20 -2.95
CA GLN A 64 -30.48 9.46 -1.84
C GLN A 64 -29.95 8.11 -2.30
N TRP A 65 -30.74 7.36 -3.05
CA TRP A 65 -30.35 6.02 -3.50
C TRP A 65 -29.42 6.05 -4.72
N ALA A 66 -29.46 7.08 -5.56
CA ALA A 66 -28.48 7.32 -6.60
C ALA A 66 -27.10 7.65 -6.01
N MET A 67 -27.04 8.38 -4.89
CA MET A 67 -25.77 8.56 -4.17
C MET A 67 -25.20 7.21 -3.71
N ILE A 68 -26.02 6.33 -3.15
CA ILE A 68 -25.61 4.98 -2.74
C ILE A 68 -25.23 4.13 -3.96
N ASP A 69 -25.94 4.28 -5.07
CA ASP A 69 -25.64 3.61 -6.34
C ASP A 69 -24.26 3.99 -6.86
N ASN A 70 -23.93 5.29 -6.82
CA ASN A 70 -22.61 5.81 -7.15
C ASN A 70 -21.53 5.30 -6.18
N LEU A 71 -21.79 5.30 -4.87
CA LEU A 71 -20.85 4.82 -3.86
C LEU A 71 -20.62 3.31 -3.96
N SER A 72 -21.65 2.54 -4.32
CA SER A 72 -21.59 1.08 -4.41
C SER A 72 -21.13 0.57 -5.77
N GLY A 73 -21.08 1.41 -6.80
CA GLY A 73 -20.76 1.02 -8.18
C GLY A 73 -21.87 0.25 -8.87
N GLY A 74 -23.14 0.58 -8.59
CA GLY A 74 -24.28 -0.02 -9.29
C GLY A 74 -24.95 -1.21 -8.59
N ARG A 75 -24.85 -1.30 -7.25
CA ARG A 75 -25.33 -2.45 -6.47
C ARG A 75 -26.63 -2.18 -5.69
N VAL A 76 -27.36 -1.13 -6.04
CA VAL A 76 -28.60 -0.74 -5.34
C VAL A 76 -29.82 -1.43 -5.95
N ASP A 77 -30.73 -1.92 -5.10
CA ASP A 77 -32.10 -2.25 -5.48
C ASP A 77 -33.10 -1.65 -4.49
N LEU A 78 -34.33 -1.35 -4.93
CA LEU A 78 -35.37 -0.81 -4.06
C LEU A 78 -36.57 -1.74 -3.96
N GLY A 79 -36.94 -2.12 -2.73
CA GLY A 79 -38.28 -2.61 -2.42
C GLY A 79 -39.20 -1.46 -2.07
N PHE A 80 -40.45 -1.50 -2.54
CA PHE A 80 -41.46 -0.47 -2.27
C PHE A 80 -42.68 -1.05 -1.58
N ALA A 81 -43.24 -0.27 -0.66
CA ALA A 81 -44.49 -0.59 0.03
C ALA A 81 -45.46 0.60 0.05
N SER A 82 -46.76 0.30 0.14
CA SER A 82 -47.81 1.32 0.28
C SER A 82 -47.97 1.86 1.71
N GLY A 83 -47.38 1.20 2.70
CA GLY A 83 -47.57 1.52 4.12
C GLY A 83 -48.90 0.98 4.67
N TRP A 84 -48.83 0.37 5.86
CA TRP A 84 -49.98 -0.28 6.49
C TRP A 84 -50.35 0.35 7.84
N ASN A 85 -49.41 1.01 8.51
CA ASN A 85 -49.67 1.65 9.80
C ASN A 85 -50.03 3.13 9.63
N PRO A 86 -51.23 3.58 10.05
CA PRO A 86 -51.60 5.00 10.01
C PRO A 86 -50.62 5.93 10.74
N ASN A 87 -49.97 5.46 11.81
CA ASN A 87 -49.07 6.30 12.60
C ASN A 87 -47.81 6.70 11.84
N ASP A 88 -47.41 5.94 10.82
CA ASP A 88 -46.26 6.31 9.97
C ASP A 88 -46.56 7.53 9.10
N PHE A 89 -47.84 7.87 8.91
CA PHE A 89 -48.30 8.96 8.06
C PHE A 89 -48.46 10.28 8.81
N VAL A 90 -47.90 10.41 10.02
CA VAL A 90 -48.00 11.65 10.81
C VAL A 90 -47.39 12.86 10.09
N THR A 91 -46.36 12.64 9.25
CA THR A 91 -45.74 13.70 8.43
C THR A 91 -46.44 13.94 7.10
N SER A 92 -47.30 13.01 6.67
CA SER A 92 -48.00 13.03 5.38
C SER A 92 -49.43 12.50 5.52
N PRO A 93 -50.28 13.06 6.41
CA PRO A 93 -51.54 12.42 6.80
C PRO A 93 -52.55 12.34 5.66
N THR A 94 -52.45 13.24 4.69
CA THR A 94 -53.33 13.31 3.51
C THR A 94 -53.08 12.18 2.51
N THR A 95 -51.93 11.53 2.52
CA THR A 95 -51.61 10.46 1.56
C THR A 95 -52.12 9.08 2.02
N PHE A 96 -52.56 8.93 3.28
CA PHE A 96 -52.94 7.62 3.82
C PHE A 96 -54.18 7.00 3.16
N ALA A 97 -55.20 7.82 2.87
CA ALA A 97 -56.45 7.35 2.26
C ALA A 97 -56.21 6.74 0.87
N ASP A 98 -55.42 7.44 0.05
CA ASP A 98 -55.13 7.08 -1.34
C ASP A 98 -53.77 6.39 -1.52
N ARG A 99 -53.16 5.92 -0.42
CA ARG A 99 -51.78 5.42 -0.38
C ARG A 99 -51.46 4.34 -1.41
N ARG A 100 -52.44 3.49 -1.76
CA ARG A 100 -52.25 2.43 -2.77
C ARG A 100 -52.10 3.00 -4.18
N ALA A 101 -52.88 4.03 -4.53
CA ALA A 101 -52.79 4.70 -5.82
C ALA A 101 -51.51 5.54 -5.91
N ILE A 102 -51.25 6.36 -4.89
CA ILE A 102 -50.05 7.21 -4.79
C ILE A 102 -48.78 6.35 -4.83
N TRP A 103 -48.78 5.20 -4.17
CA TRP A 103 -47.66 4.27 -4.18
C TRP A 103 -47.29 3.81 -5.59
N LEU A 104 -48.28 3.40 -6.39
CA LEU A 104 -48.04 2.93 -7.75
C LEU A 104 -47.57 4.05 -8.68
N GLU A 105 -48.21 5.23 -8.60
CA GLU A 105 -47.81 6.42 -9.36
C GLU A 105 -46.35 6.83 -9.05
N ARG A 106 -45.97 6.83 -7.77
CA ARG A 106 -44.61 7.19 -7.35
C ARG A 106 -43.55 6.16 -7.73
N ILE A 107 -43.89 4.87 -7.88
CA ILE A 107 -42.96 3.88 -8.42
C ILE A 107 -42.60 4.27 -9.86
N ASP A 108 -43.61 4.62 -10.67
CA ASP A 108 -43.42 5.01 -12.05
C ASP A 108 -42.57 6.29 -12.15
N GLU A 109 -42.80 7.29 -11.28
CA GLU A 109 -41.94 8.48 -11.18
C GLU A 109 -40.49 8.15 -10.80
N VAL A 110 -40.27 7.28 -9.80
CA VAL A 110 -38.92 6.87 -9.40
C VAL A 110 -38.18 6.18 -10.55
N GLN A 111 -38.83 5.27 -11.27
CA GLN A 111 -38.21 4.58 -12.41
C GLN A 111 -37.87 5.53 -13.57
N ARG A 112 -38.71 6.53 -13.83
CA ARG A 112 -38.48 7.57 -14.85
C ARG A 112 -37.34 8.50 -14.46
N LEU A 113 -37.33 9.01 -13.23
CA LEU A 113 -36.22 9.83 -12.72
C LEU A 113 -34.90 9.06 -12.70
N TRP A 114 -34.93 7.77 -12.33
CA TRP A 114 -33.74 6.92 -12.32
C TRP A 114 -33.16 6.68 -13.72
N SER A 115 -34.01 6.53 -14.74
CA SER A 115 -33.58 6.37 -16.14
C SER A 115 -33.10 7.67 -16.79
N GLY A 116 -33.18 8.80 -16.08
CA GLY A 116 -32.71 10.10 -16.53
C GLY A 116 -33.77 10.96 -17.20
N GLU A 117 -35.06 10.62 -17.09
CA GLU A 117 -36.16 11.46 -17.53
C GLU A 117 -36.38 12.63 -16.55
N ALA A 118 -36.48 13.85 -17.08
CA ALA A 118 -36.80 15.02 -16.27
C ALA A 118 -38.29 15.04 -15.96
N ILE A 119 -38.65 15.27 -14.69
CA ILE A 119 -40.06 15.39 -14.27
C ILE A 119 -40.33 16.82 -13.80
N GLY A 120 -41.45 17.37 -14.25
CA GLY A 120 -41.91 18.72 -13.90
C GLY A 120 -42.54 18.75 -12.51
N TYR A 121 -42.03 19.63 -11.64
CA TYR A 121 -42.61 19.94 -10.34
C TYR A 121 -42.98 21.43 -10.26
N THR A 122 -44.07 21.74 -9.57
CA THR A 122 -44.51 23.13 -9.40
C THR A 122 -43.67 23.83 -8.32
N ASN A 123 -42.98 24.92 -8.68
CA ASN A 123 -42.18 25.70 -7.74
C ASN A 123 -43.04 26.63 -6.85
N GLY A 124 -42.41 27.33 -5.90
CA GLY A 124 -43.10 28.27 -5.00
C GLY A 124 -43.77 29.48 -5.67
N LYS A 125 -43.58 29.67 -6.98
CA LYS A 125 -44.25 30.69 -7.80
C LYS A 125 -45.40 30.14 -8.65
N GLY A 126 -45.69 28.84 -8.57
CA GLY A 126 -46.70 28.19 -9.40
C GLY A 126 -46.22 27.85 -10.82
N GLU A 127 -44.92 27.95 -11.10
CA GLU A 127 -44.33 27.62 -12.40
C GLU A 127 -43.90 26.15 -12.40
N ASN A 128 -44.08 25.46 -13.52
CA ASN A 128 -43.57 24.11 -13.69
C ASN A 128 -42.06 24.15 -13.96
N VAL A 129 -41.29 23.43 -13.15
CA VAL A 129 -39.83 23.33 -13.23
C VAL A 129 -39.45 21.87 -13.44
N GLU A 130 -38.75 21.59 -14.54
CA GLU A 130 -38.20 20.25 -14.79
C GLU A 130 -37.00 20.00 -13.89
N LEU A 131 -37.04 18.90 -13.14
CA LEU A 131 -35.98 18.48 -12.22
C LEU A 131 -35.39 17.13 -12.66
N LEU A 132 -34.08 17.01 -12.43
CA LEU A 132 -33.30 15.78 -12.60
C LEU A 132 -32.53 15.52 -11.32
N PRO A 133 -32.36 14.25 -10.93
CA PRO A 133 -31.65 13.90 -9.71
C PRO A 133 -30.15 14.23 -9.83
N LEU A 134 -29.57 14.74 -8.74
CA LEU A 134 -28.13 14.94 -8.60
C LEU A 134 -27.62 14.28 -7.29
N PRO A 135 -26.69 13.30 -7.34
CA PRO A 135 -26.05 12.75 -8.54
C PRO A 135 -27.01 11.86 -9.35
N ARG A 136 -26.71 11.68 -10.64
CA ARG A 136 -27.42 10.68 -11.46
C ARG A 136 -26.96 9.27 -11.08
N PRO A 137 -27.86 8.25 -11.06
CA PRO A 137 -27.46 6.88 -10.80
C PRO A 137 -26.53 6.34 -11.89
N VAL A 138 -25.70 5.36 -11.53
CA VAL A 138 -24.81 4.66 -12.47
C VAL A 138 -25.51 3.47 -13.13
N GLN A 139 -26.52 2.87 -12.48
CA GLN A 139 -27.36 1.84 -13.08
C GLN A 139 -28.31 2.47 -14.12
N PRO A 140 -28.36 1.94 -15.36
CA PRO A 140 -29.27 2.46 -16.40
C PRO A 140 -30.74 2.18 -16.10
N SER A 141 -31.02 1.22 -15.22
CA SER A 141 -32.36 0.81 -14.80
C SER A 141 -32.30 0.31 -13.37
N LEU A 142 -33.28 0.69 -12.57
CA LEU A 142 -33.41 0.22 -11.19
C LEU A 142 -34.16 -1.11 -11.14
N ASN A 143 -33.61 -2.10 -10.43
CA ASN A 143 -34.40 -3.28 -10.08
C ASN A 143 -35.31 -2.95 -8.89
N CYS A 144 -36.59 -3.25 -9.07
CA CYS A 144 -37.63 -2.85 -8.13
C CYS A 144 -38.38 -4.08 -7.62
N TRP A 145 -38.58 -4.16 -6.30
CA TRP A 145 -39.43 -5.15 -5.64
C TRP A 145 -40.74 -4.49 -5.21
N LEU A 146 -41.84 -5.17 -5.47
CA LEU A 146 -43.12 -4.86 -4.87
C LEU A 146 -43.27 -5.69 -3.59
N THR A 147 -43.39 -5.02 -2.45
CA THR A 147 -43.67 -5.72 -1.18
C THR A 147 -45.14 -6.09 -1.14
N VAL A 148 -45.41 -7.40 -1.17
CA VAL A 148 -46.75 -7.97 -1.22
C VAL A 148 -46.95 -8.99 -0.11
N THR A 149 -48.17 -9.07 0.41
CA THR A 149 -48.49 -10.00 1.52
C THR A 149 -49.42 -11.11 1.04
N ARG A 150 -50.74 -10.99 1.23
CA ARG A 150 -51.69 -12.09 0.97
C ARG A 150 -52.62 -11.90 -0.21
N GLU A 151 -52.84 -10.68 -0.67
CA GLU A 151 -53.83 -10.38 -1.71
C GLU A 151 -53.31 -10.84 -3.09
N ASP A 152 -54.06 -11.71 -3.77
CA ASP A 152 -53.72 -12.20 -5.12
C ASP A 152 -53.51 -11.05 -6.11
N ALA A 153 -54.34 -10.00 -5.97
CA ALA A 153 -54.26 -8.78 -6.79
C ALA A 153 -52.87 -8.12 -6.72
N SER A 154 -52.17 -8.18 -5.57
CA SER A 154 -50.84 -7.58 -5.43
C SER A 154 -49.76 -8.38 -6.15
N PHE A 155 -49.86 -9.72 -6.16
CA PHE A 155 -48.97 -10.59 -6.94
C PHE A 155 -49.20 -10.40 -8.45
N VAL A 156 -50.45 -10.31 -8.87
CA VAL A 156 -50.81 -10.02 -10.27
C VAL A 156 -50.30 -8.64 -10.68
N GLU A 157 -50.45 -7.62 -9.84
CA GLU A 157 -49.97 -6.26 -10.14
C GLU A 157 -48.44 -6.20 -10.28
N ALA A 158 -47.69 -6.86 -9.39
CA ALA A 158 -46.24 -6.99 -9.53
C ALA A 158 -45.86 -7.64 -10.87
N GLY A 159 -46.61 -8.66 -11.28
CA GLY A 159 -46.38 -9.36 -12.55
C GLY A 159 -46.66 -8.48 -13.76
N ARG A 160 -47.80 -7.77 -13.76
CA ARG A 160 -48.19 -6.85 -14.84
C ARG A 160 -47.21 -5.70 -15.07
N ARG A 161 -46.54 -5.26 -14.01
CA ARG A 161 -45.54 -4.17 -14.07
C ARG A 161 -44.11 -4.67 -14.30
N GLY A 162 -43.91 -5.98 -14.41
CA GLY A 162 -42.57 -6.55 -14.57
C GLY A 162 -41.68 -6.43 -13.34
N LEU A 163 -42.23 -6.12 -12.16
CA LEU A 163 -41.49 -5.96 -10.90
C LEU A 163 -41.16 -7.30 -10.25
N ASN A 164 -40.15 -7.31 -9.37
CA ASN A 164 -39.86 -8.43 -8.48
C ASN A 164 -40.85 -8.44 -7.29
N VAL A 165 -40.90 -9.53 -6.55
CA VAL A 165 -41.81 -9.73 -5.42
C VAL A 165 -41.01 -9.93 -4.14
N LEU A 166 -41.28 -9.11 -3.12
CA LEU A 166 -40.83 -9.36 -1.75
C LEU A 166 -42.05 -9.75 -0.91
N THR A 167 -42.02 -10.90 -0.26
CA THR A 167 -43.16 -11.40 0.52
C THR A 167 -42.74 -12.14 1.79
N MET A 168 -43.72 -12.50 2.61
CA MET A 168 -43.59 -13.26 3.86
C MET A 168 -44.86 -14.10 4.05
N LEU A 169 -44.73 -15.26 4.70
CA LEU A 169 -45.84 -16.22 4.82
C LEU A 169 -47.06 -15.64 5.54
N MET A 170 -46.90 -14.81 6.58
CA MET A 170 -48.01 -14.08 7.23
C MET A 170 -49.29 -14.90 7.45
N GLY A 171 -49.18 -16.16 7.89
CA GLY A 171 -50.32 -17.03 8.15
C GLY A 171 -50.76 -17.95 7.01
N ILE A 172 -50.20 -17.82 5.80
CA ILE A 172 -50.44 -18.73 4.68
C ILE A 172 -49.44 -19.90 4.67
N THR A 173 -49.78 -21.00 4.02
CA THR A 173 -48.88 -22.15 3.86
C THR A 173 -47.98 -22.01 2.64
N TYR A 174 -46.94 -22.85 2.52
CA TYR A 174 -46.07 -22.87 1.34
C TYR A 174 -46.85 -23.24 0.06
N GLU A 175 -47.89 -24.06 0.16
CA GLU A 175 -48.78 -24.42 -0.96
C GLU A 175 -49.62 -23.22 -1.41
N GLU A 176 -50.17 -22.44 -0.47
CA GLU A 176 -50.90 -21.21 -0.78
C GLU A 176 -49.97 -20.16 -1.38
N LEU A 177 -48.73 -20.06 -0.91
CA LEU A 177 -47.70 -19.20 -1.50
C LEU A 177 -47.38 -19.64 -2.94
N ALA A 178 -47.26 -20.94 -3.20
CA ALA A 178 -46.99 -21.47 -4.54
C ALA A 178 -48.10 -21.08 -5.54
N ALA A 179 -49.36 -21.14 -5.13
CA ALA A 179 -50.49 -20.69 -5.95
C ALA A 179 -50.39 -19.19 -6.29
N LYS A 180 -49.97 -18.36 -5.34
CA LYS A 180 -49.79 -16.90 -5.56
C LYS A 180 -48.59 -16.59 -6.46
N ILE A 181 -47.49 -17.32 -6.30
CA ILE A 181 -46.33 -17.21 -7.19
C ILE A 181 -46.73 -17.61 -8.62
N ALA A 182 -47.54 -18.64 -8.80
CA ALA A 182 -48.05 -19.01 -10.12
C ALA A 182 -48.86 -17.87 -10.77
N LEU A 183 -49.73 -17.18 -10.00
CA LEU A 183 -50.46 -16.00 -10.48
C LEU A 183 -49.52 -14.85 -10.90
N TYR A 184 -48.46 -14.60 -10.11
CA TYR A 184 -47.44 -13.62 -10.46
C TYR A 184 -46.74 -13.95 -11.78
N ARG A 185 -46.31 -15.20 -11.96
CA ARG A 185 -45.62 -15.66 -13.18
C ARG A 185 -46.53 -15.59 -14.41
N GLU A 186 -47.81 -15.92 -14.25
CA GLU A 186 -48.81 -15.76 -15.31
C GLU A 186 -48.97 -14.28 -15.69
N ALA A 187 -49.18 -13.40 -14.72
CA ALA A 187 -49.38 -11.98 -14.95
C ALA A 187 -48.17 -11.33 -15.66
N ARG A 188 -46.94 -11.77 -15.36
CA ARG A 188 -45.74 -11.37 -16.10
C ARG A 188 -45.83 -11.78 -17.57
N ARG A 189 -46.18 -13.04 -17.82
CA ARG A 189 -46.32 -13.59 -19.18
C ARG A 189 -47.33 -12.80 -19.99
N GLU A 190 -48.50 -12.54 -19.42
CA GLU A 190 -49.58 -11.79 -20.08
C GLU A 190 -49.17 -10.35 -20.42
N ALA A 191 -48.36 -9.72 -19.56
CA ALA A 191 -47.83 -8.38 -19.78
C ALA A 191 -46.58 -8.33 -20.68
N GLY A 192 -46.13 -9.48 -21.22
CA GLY A 192 -44.99 -9.56 -22.14
C GLY A 192 -43.62 -9.60 -21.46
N PHE A 193 -43.56 -9.78 -20.15
CA PHE A 193 -42.31 -10.00 -19.42
C PHE A 193 -41.97 -11.49 -19.35
N ASP A 194 -40.68 -11.82 -19.35
CA ASP A 194 -40.24 -13.19 -19.09
C ASP A 194 -40.70 -13.62 -17.68
N PRO A 195 -41.51 -14.68 -17.56
CA PRO A 195 -41.94 -15.20 -16.27
C PRO A 195 -40.77 -15.65 -15.41
N ALA A 196 -39.69 -16.19 -15.98
CA ALA A 196 -38.55 -16.71 -15.22
C ALA A 196 -37.60 -15.60 -14.72
N ALA A 197 -37.59 -14.43 -15.37
CA ALA A 197 -36.71 -13.31 -15.01
C ALA A 197 -37.13 -12.57 -13.74
N GLY A 198 -38.40 -12.64 -13.35
CA GLY A 198 -38.88 -12.05 -12.09
C GLY A 198 -38.31 -12.75 -10.88
N ARG A 199 -37.94 -12.04 -9.81
CA ARG A 199 -37.48 -12.68 -8.57
C ARG A 199 -38.55 -12.65 -7.50
N VAL A 200 -38.73 -13.77 -6.81
CA VAL A 200 -39.56 -13.89 -5.61
C VAL A 200 -38.67 -14.10 -4.40
N SER A 201 -38.62 -13.07 -3.56
CA SER A 201 -37.89 -13.04 -2.30
C SER A 201 -38.83 -13.33 -1.13
N LEU A 202 -38.57 -14.41 -0.39
CA LEU A 202 -39.33 -14.77 0.82
C LEU A 202 -38.56 -14.37 2.07
N ALA A 203 -39.11 -13.43 2.85
CA ALA A 203 -38.55 -13.05 4.13
C ALA A 203 -38.95 -14.06 5.23
N LEU A 204 -37.95 -14.65 5.89
CA LEU A 204 -38.13 -15.63 6.96
C LEU A 204 -37.31 -15.24 8.19
N HIS A 205 -37.94 -15.31 9.37
CA HIS A 205 -37.18 -15.26 10.63
C HIS A 205 -36.18 -16.41 10.66
N THR A 206 -34.94 -16.07 10.99
CA THR A 206 -33.80 -16.97 10.83
C THR A 206 -32.94 -16.96 12.08
N PHE A 207 -32.63 -18.13 12.62
CA PHE A 207 -31.60 -18.30 13.64
C PHE A 207 -31.08 -19.74 13.57
N VAL A 208 -30.10 -19.96 12.69
CA VAL A 208 -29.51 -21.28 12.48
C VAL A 208 -28.30 -21.42 13.39
N HIS A 209 -28.20 -22.52 14.11
CA HIS A 209 -27.08 -22.80 15.00
C HIS A 209 -26.65 -24.26 14.84
N ARG A 210 -25.64 -24.68 15.60
CA ARG A 210 -25.14 -26.06 15.66
C ARG A 210 -26.24 -27.15 15.82
N ASP A 211 -27.34 -26.85 16.53
CA ASP A 211 -28.43 -27.78 16.81
C ASP A 211 -29.73 -27.04 17.17
N MET A 212 -30.87 -27.75 17.12
CA MET A 212 -32.19 -27.20 17.46
C MET A 212 -32.27 -26.67 18.89
N ALA A 213 -31.72 -27.40 19.86
CA ALA A 213 -31.81 -27.02 21.27
C ALA A 213 -31.13 -25.67 21.54
N ARG A 214 -29.97 -25.41 20.92
CA ARG A 214 -29.24 -24.15 21.06
C ARG A 214 -29.92 -23.01 20.32
N SER A 215 -30.45 -23.27 19.12
CA SER A 215 -31.25 -22.29 18.37
C SER A 215 -32.46 -21.84 19.18
N GLU A 216 -33.26 -22.78 19.70
CA GLU A 216 -34.44 -22.45 20.51
C GLU A 216 -34.10 -21.76 21.82
N ALA A 217 -33.05 -22.20 22.53
CA ALA A 217 -32.66 -21.62 23.80
C ALA A 217 -32.34 -20.11 23.69
N ILE A 218 -31.82 -19.67 22.54
CA ILE A 218 -31.49 -18.26 22.30
C ILE A 218 -32.66 -17.52 21.66
N ALA A 219 -33.27 -18.08 20.61
CA ALA A 219 -34.22 -17.35 19.78
C ALA A 219 -35.65 -17.30 20.35
N ARG A 220 -36.04 -18.23 21.23
CA ARG A 220 -37.46 -18.41 21.61
C ARG A 220 -38.04 -17.22 22.37
N ALA A 221 -37.33 -16.75 23.39
CA ALA A 221 -37.79 -15.60 24.18
C ALA A 221 -37.76 -14.28 23.38
N PRO A 222 -36.69 -13.94 22.63
CA PRO A 222 -36.69 -12.77 21.74
C PRO A 222 -37.82 -12.79 20.70
N LEU A 223 -38.07 -13.94 20.06
CA LEU A 223 -39.13 -14.04 19.05
C LEU A 223 -40.53 -13.86 19.64
N ALA A 224 -40.80 -14.43 20.82
CA ALA A 224 -42.06 -14.21 21.52
C ALA A 224 -42.27 -12.72 21.85
N ALA A 225 -41.23 -12.03 22.33
CA ALA A 225 -41.28 -10.59 22.60
C ALA A 225 -41.52 -9.77 21.33
N TYR A 226 -40.86 -10.13 20.22
CA TYR A 226 -41.07 -9.51 18.92
C TYR A 226 -42.52 -9.66 18.42
N VAL A 227 -43.10 -10.87 18.55
CA VAL A 227 -44.49 -11.15 18.20
C VAL A 227 -45.47 -10.37 19.08
N GLU A 228 -45.20 -10.27 20.38
CA GLU A 228 -46.00 -9.49 21.33
C GLU A 228 -46.05 -8.01 20.95
N GLN A 229 -44.90 -7.42 20.63
CA GLN A 229 -44.81 -6.02 20.18
C GLN A 229 -45.56 -5.77 18.85
N GLY A 230 -45.66 -6.80 18.00
CA GLY A 230 -46.32 -6.74 16.69
C GLY A 230 -47.80 -7.12 16.66
N LEU A 231 -48.43 -7.45 17.81
CA LEU A 231 -49.78 -8.03 17.89
C LEU A 231 -50.87 -7.26 17.13
N GLY A 232 -50.74 -5.93 16.96
CA GLY A 232 -51.65 -5.11 16.17
C GLY A 232 -51.65 -5.46 14.66
N GLY A 233 -50.48 -5.73 14.07
CA GLY A 233 -50.34 -6.16 12.68
C GLY A 233 -50.55 -7.68 12.50
N HIS A 234 -50.24 -8.47 13.53
CA HIS A 234 -50.34 -9.93 13.51
C HIS A 234 -51.76 -10.48 13.72
N LYS A 235 -52.67 -9.72 14.34
CA LYS A 235 -54.11 -10.07 14.41
C LYS A 235 -54.74 -10.25 13.02
N GLY A 236 -54.20 -9.58 12.01
CA GLY A 236 -54.62 -9.75 10.62
C GLY A 236 -54.17 -11.08 10.01
N ALA A 237 -53.16 -11.77 10.55
CA ALA A 237 -52.54 -13.00 10.02
C ALA A 237 -53.13 -14.32 10.52
N MET A 238 -54.16 -14.24 11.37
CA MET A 238 -54.88 -15.40 11.89
C MET A 238 -56.30 -15.43 11.32
N THR A 239 -56.87 -16.63 11.12
CA THR A 239 -58.27 -16.74 10.73
C THR A 239 -59.17 -16.29 11.89
N GLY A 240 -60.30 -15.63 11.57
CA GLY A 240 -61.19 -15.04 12.59
C GLY A 240 -61.78 -16.03 13.60
N GLU A 241 -61.68 -17.34 13.36
CA GLU A 241 -62.06 -18.41 14.30
C GLU A 241 -60.96 -18.71 15.33
N GLN A 242 -59.67 -18.65 14.96
CA GLN A 242 -58.55 -18.93 15.87
C GLN A 242 -58.34 -17.82 16.91
N THR A 243 -58.50 -16.56 16.50
CA THR A 243 -58.39 -15.38 17.38
C THR A 243 -59.55 -15.28 18.38
N LYS A 244 -60.69 -15.94 18.11
CA LYS A 244 -61.85 -16.00 19.01
C LYS A 244 -61.76 -17.11 20.06
N ALA A 245 -60.98 -18.17 19.80
CA ALA A 245 -60.84 -19.32 20.69
C ALA A 245 -59.79 -19.13 21.80
N ILE A 246 -58.82 -18.23 21.60
CA ILE A 246 -57.74 -17.94 22.55
C ILE A 246 -58.01 -16.56 23.18
N GLN A 247 -58.53 -16.54 24.42
CA GLN A 247 -58.83 -15.30 25.16
C GLN A 247 -57.60 -14.71 25.89
N ASP A 248 -56.54 -15.51 26.06
CA ASP A 248 -55.29 -15.10 26.71
C ASP A 248 -54.27 -14.58 25.69
N THR A 249 -53.81 -13.34 25.88
CA THR A 249 -52.83 -12.69 25.01
C THR A 249 -51.49 -13.41 25.02
N LYS A 250 -51.10 -14.02 26.15
CA LYS A 250 -49.85 -14.79 26.25
C LYS A 250 -49.92 -16.08 25.44
N ALA A 251 -51.02 -16.83 25.56
CA ALA A 251 -51.25 -18.03 24.76
C ALA A 251 -51.32 -17.73 23.25
N LEU A 252 -51.79 -16.54 22.86
CA LEU A 252 -51.81 -16.09 21.47
C LEU A 252 -50.40 -15.80 20.93
N VAL A 253 -49.55 -15.15 21.74
CA VAL A 253 -48.15 -14.88 21.42
C VAL A 253 -47.37 -16.19 21.29
N ASP A 254 -47.53 -17.11 22.24
CA ASP A 254 -46.85 -18.41 22.23
C ASP A 254 -47.26 -19.23 21.00
N PHE A 255 -48.55 -19.26 20.66
CA PHE A 255 -49.05 -19.93 19.46
C PHE A 255 -48.49 -19.32 18.16
N ALA A 256 -48.41 -17.99 18.06
CA ALA A 256 -47.86 -17.30 16.91
C ALA A 256 -46.32 -17.47 16.81
N ALA A 257 -45.60 -17.43 17.93
CA ALA A 257 -44.16 -17.68 17.97
C ALA A 257 -43.82 -19.12 17.56
N GLU A 258 -44.58 -20.12 18.03
CA GLU A 258 -44.38 -21.52 17.64
C GLU A 258 -44.60 -21.73 16.13
N ARG A 259 -45.57 -21.02 15.56
CA ARG A 259 -45.77 -21.01 14.11
C ARG A 259 -44.55 -20.46 13.37
N TYR A 260 -43.96 -19.36 13.85
CA TYR A 260 -42.75 -18.80 13.23
C TYR A 260 -41.54 -19.73 13.38
N PHE A 261 -41.40 -20.44 14.51
CA PHE A 261 -40.35 -21.45 14.68
C PHE A 261 -40.48 -22.60 13.68
N ARG A 262 -41.72 -23.05 13.42
CA ARG A 262 -41.98 -24.14 12.47
C ARG A 262 -41.78 -23.73 11.02
N ASP A 263 -42.24 -22.52 10.66
CA ASP A 263 -42.31 -22.08 9.26
C ASP A 263 -41.05 -21.28 8.83
N GLY A 264 -40.23 -20.81 9.79
CA GLY A 264 -38.98 -20.07 9.61
C GLY A 264 -37.71 -20.93 9.61
N LEU A 265 -36.54 -20.30 9.42
CA LEU A 265 -35.24 -20.96 9.38
C LEU A 265 -34.61 -21.06 10.77
N PHE A 266 -35.10 -22.00 11.57
CA PHE A 266 -34.60 -22.27 12.92
C PHE A 266 -33.99 -23.66 13.03
N GLY A 267 -33.03 -23.80 13.95
CA GLY A 267 -32.46 -25.08 14.34
C GLY A 267 -31.09 -25.37 13.76
N GLY A 268 -30.78 -26.66 13.58
CA GLY A 268 -29.58 -27.12 12.92
C GLY A 268 -29.60 -26.88 11.41
N VAL A 269 -28.46 -27.07 10.77
CA VAL A 269 -28.31 -26.90 9.32
C VAL A 269 -29.24 -27.82 8.52
N GLU A 270 -29.47 -29.06 8.96
CA GLU A 270 -30.34 -30.00 8.24
C GLU A 270 -31.83 -29.67 8.39
N GLU A 271 -32.27 -29.26 9.57
CA GLU A 271 -33.65 -28.82 9.79
C GLU A 271 -33.97 -27.57 8.96
N ALA A 272 -33.06 -26.58 8.99
CA ALA A 272 -33.19 -25.35 8.22
C ALA A 272 -33.14 -25.60 6.70
N LYS A 273 -32.35 -26.58 6.25
CA LYS A 273 -32.32 -27.03 4.84
C LYS A 273 -33.67 -27.55 4.38
N GLY A 274 -34.36 -28.34 5.21
CA GLY A 274 -35.70 -28.82 4.89
C GLY A 274 -36.73 -27.70 4.69
N VAL A 275 -36.62 -26.61 5.44
CA VAL A 275 -37.46 -25.41 5.26
C VAL A 275 -37.11 -24.70 3.95
N ALA A 276 -35.82 -24.51 3.66
CA ALA A 276 -35.37 -23.85 2.44
C ALA A 276 -35.79 -24.62 1.17
N GLU A 277 -35.77 -25.96 1.22
CA GLU A 277 -36.26 -26.80 0.13
C GLU A 277 -37.78 -26.67 -0.09
N ARG A 278 -38.58 -26.54 0.98
CA ARG A 278 -40.02 -26.25 0.87
C ARG A 278 -40.28 -24.89 0.20
N ALA A 279 -39.53 -23.86 0.59
CA ALA A 279 -39.62 -22.54 -0.03
C ALA A 279 -39.31 -22.62 -1.53
N ARG A 280 -38.23 -23.31 -1.90
CA ARG A 280 -37.84 -23.53 -3.31
C ARG A 280 -38.94 -24.26 -4.09
N CYS A 281 -39.53 -25.32 -3.51
CA CYS A 281 -40.65 -26.05 -4.14
C CYS A 281 -41.90 -25.18 -4.34
N ALA A 282 -42.11 -24.16 -3.49
CA ALA A 282 -43.16 -23.18 -3.68
C ALA A 282 -42.86 -22.16 -4.80
N GLY A 283 -41.67 -22.18 -5.40
CA GLY A 283 -41.28 -21.25 -6.47
C GLY A 283 -40.59 -19.97 -5.96
N VAL A 284 -40.08 -19.99 -4.72
CA VAL A 284 -39.24 -18.92 -4.16
C VAL A 284 -37.85 -19.00 -4.76
N ASP A 285 -37.31 -17.86 -5.21
CA ASP A 285 -35.99 -17.77 -5.82
C ASP A 285 -34.90 -17.43 -4.80
N GLU A 286 -35.24 -16.66 -3.77
CA GLU A 286 -34.31 -16.25 -2.71
C GLU A 286 -35.01 -16.15 -1.34
N ILE A 287 -34.26 -16.44 -0.27
CA ILE A 287 -34.74 -16.26 1.10
C ILE A 287 -34.02 -15.06 1.72
N ALA A 288 -34.80 -14.06 2.13
CA ALA A 288 -34.30 -12.93 2.92
C ALA A 288 -34.32 -13.32 4.41
N CYS A 289 -33.14 -13.49 5.00
CA CYS A 289 -32.98 -13.97 6.37
C CYS A 289 -33.18 -12.81 7.35
N LEU A 290 -34.31 -12.80 8.07
CA LEU A 290 -34.63 -11.81 9.09
C LEU A 290 -33.97 -12.21 10.42
N LEU A 291 -33.01 -11.40 10.85
CA LEU A 291 -32.18 -11.62 12.04
C LEU A 291 -32.48 -10.59 13.15
N ASP A 292 -33.38 -9.64 12.89
CA ASP A 292 -33.64 -8.43 13.68
C ASP A 292 -34.83 -8.53 14.64
N PHE A 293 -35.08 -9.72 15.21
CA PHE A 293 -36.19 -9.98 16.13
C PHE A 293 -35.78 -10.05 17.61
N GLY A 294 -34.55 -9.61 17.96
CA GLY A 294 -34.12 -9.41 19.34
C GLY A 294 -32.89 -10.17 19.87
N PRO A 295 -32.33 -11.22 19.23
CA PRO A 295 -31.03 -11.76 19.63
C PRO A 295 -29.93 -10.68 19.65
N SER A 296 -28.97 -10.81 20.56
CA SER A 296 -27.86 -9.85 20.66
C SER A 296 -26.91 -9.97 19.45
N SER A 297 -26.13 -8.92 19.20
CA SER A 297 -25.16 -8.93 18.09
C SER A 297 -24.15 -10.06 18.19
N ALA A 298 -23.71 -10.42 19.40
CA ALA A 298 -22.79 -11.55 19.61
C ALA A 298 -23.45 -12.89 19.27
N GLU A 299 -24.70 -13.10 19.68
CA GLU A 299 -25.46 -14.32 19.36
C GLU A 299 -25.72 -14.47 17.86
N ILE A 300 -25.99 -13.35 17.17
CA ILE A 300 -26.12 -13.35 15.71
C ILE A 300 -24.77 -13.68 15.05
N GLU A 301 -23.66 -13.10 15.51
CA GLU A 301 -22.34 -13.40 14.98
C GLU A 301 -21.95 -14.87 15.15
N GLU A 302 -22.30 -15.49 16.28
CA GLU A 302 -22.14 -16.93 16.51
C GLU A 302 -23.00 -17.79 15.57
N SER A 303 -24.17 -17.29 15.12
CA SER A 303 -25.08 -18.00 14.23
C SER A 303 -24.66 -17.94 12.75
N LEU A 304 -23.90 -16.92 12.34
CA LEU A 304 -23.55 -16.65 10.94
C LEU A 304 -22.82 -17.80 10.22
N PRO A 305 -21.83 -18.50 10.81
CA PRO A 305 -21.18 -19.63 10.16
C PRO A 305 -22.14 -20.76 9.78
N TRP A 306 -23.11 -21.07 10.65
CA TRP A 306 -24.13 -22.10 10.39
C TRP A 306 -25.08 -21.69 9.27
N LEU A 307 -25.39 -20.39 9.18
CA LEU A 307 -26.19 -19.84 8.09
C LEU A 307 -25.43 -19.89 6.74
N ALA A 308 -24.12 -19.65 6.74
CA ALA A 308 -23.30 -19.82 5.54
C ALA A 308 -23.22 -21.29 5.09
N GLU A 309 -23.04 -22.21 6.04
CA GLU A 309 -23.06 -23.65 5.77
C GLU A 309 -24.40 -24.11 5.17
N LEU A 310 -25.52 -23.62 5.71
CA LEU A 310 -26.85 -23.86 5.14
C LEU A 310 -26.93 -23.36 3.69
N ALA A 311 -26.46 -22.14 3.41
CA ALA A 311 -26.48 -21.56 2.07
C ALA A 311 -25.67 -22.41 1.08
N GLU A 312 -24.51 -22.92 1.48
CA GLU A 312 -23.69 -23.83 0.67
C GLU A 312 -24.40 -25.16 0.38
N ARG A 313 -25.09 -25.74 1.38
CA ARG A 313 -25.79 -27.02 1.21
C ARG A 313 -27.06 -26.92 0.36
N VAL A 314 -27.78 -25.80 0.42
CA VAL A 314 -29.03 -25.57 -0.33
C VAL A 314 -28.76 -25.10 -1.75
N SER A 315 -27.65 -24.37 -1.97
CA SER A 315 -27.26 -23.82 -3.27
C SER A 315 -25.76 -23.99 -3.52
N PRO A 316 -25.27 -25.23 -3.76
CA PRO A 316 -23.87 -25.50 -4.05
C PRO A 316 -23.48 -24.77 -5.34
N ARG A 317 -22.61 -23.77 -5.22
CA ARG A 317 -22.22 -22.91 -6.35
C ARG A 317 -21.26 -23.67 -7.26
N GLY A 318 -21.67 -23.91 -8.51
CA GLY A 318 -20.76 -24.40 -9.56
C GLY A 318 -19.68 -23.35 -9.92
N PRO A 319 -18.49 -23.78 -10.39
CA PRO A 319 -17.34 -22.91 -10.66
C PRO A 319 -17.63 -21.79 -11.68
N ALA A 320 -18.61 -21.96 -12.57
CA ALA A 320 -18.96 -21.00 -13.61
C ALA A 320 -19.70 -19.75 -13.11
N ARG A 321 -20.45 -19.81 -12.00
CA ARG A 321 -21.14 -18.62 -11.46
C ARG A 321 -20.23 -17.78 -10.55
N ARG A 322 -19.18 -18.41 -10.02
CA ARG A 322 -18.02 -17.77 -9.38
C ARG A 322 -17.21 -16.94 -10.40
N ALA A 323 -17.24 -17.34 -11.68
CA ALA A 323 -16.62 -16.62 -12.81
C ALA A 323 -17.56 -15.57 -13.47
N ALA A 324 -18.88 -15.78 -13.48
CA ALA A 324 -19.84 -14.85 -14.10
C ALA A 324 -20.15 -13.61 -13.24
N ALA A 325 -20.11 -13.71 -11.89
CA ALA A 325 -20.17 -12.53 -11.02
C ALA A 325 -18.95 -11.60 -11.22
N THR A 326 -17.80 -12.17 -11.64
CA THR A 326 -16.59 -11.45 -12.06
C THR A 326 -16.68 -10.81 -13.46
N GLN A 327 -17.62 -11.21 -14.32
CA GLN A 327 -17.66 -10.76 -15.72
C GLN A 327 -18.77 -9.74 -16.08
N ALA A 328 -19.87 -9.68 -15.32
CA ALA A 328 -20.94 -8.70 -15.59
C ALA A 328 -20.59 -7.24 -15.23
N ALA A 329 -19.45 -6.99 -14.58
CA ALA A 329 -18.94 -5.67 -14.21
C ALA A 329 -18.27 -4.89 -15.38
N SER A 330 -18.69 -5.09 -16.63
CA SER A 330 -17.97 -4.58 -17.82
C SER A 330 -18.84 -3.85 -18.87
N ALA A 331 -19.44 -2.71 -18.50
CA ALA A 331 -19.75 -1.55 -19.36
C ALA A 331 -20.00 -0.28 -18.49
N PRO A 332 -19.82 0.95 -18.99
CA PRO A 332 -18.91 1.93 -18.40
C PRO A 332 -19.54 2.77 -17.27
N ALA A 333 -19.50 2.25 -16.06
CA ALA A 333 -19.47 3.06 -14.84
C ALA A 333 -18.03 3.05 -14.29
N ARG A 334 -17.56 4.21 -13.81
CA ARG A 334 -16.23 4.37 -13.20
C ARG A 334 -15.98 3.21 -12.22
N ARG A 335 -15.01 2.36 -12.55
CA ARG A 335 -14.74 1.12 -11.81
C ARG A 335 -13.98 1.44 -10.53
N SER A 336 -14.55 1.06 -9.40
CA SER A 336 -13.86 0.98 -8.11
C SER A 336 -12.87 -0.19 -8.09
N PRO A 337 -11.78 -0.09 -7.31
CA PRO A 337 -10.64 -1.00 -7.36
C PRO A 337 -10.92 -2.28 -6.55
N GLY A 338 -10.61 -3.44 -7.13
CA GLY A 338 -10.71 -4.73 -6.47
C GLY A 338 -10.60 -5.89 -7.44
N GLN A 339 -9.44 -6.57 -7.41
CA GLN A 339 -8.95 -7.62 -8.33
C GLN A 339 -8.21 -7.07 -9.56
N GLY A 340 -6.91 -6.77 -9.34
CA GLY A 340 -5.97 -6.17 -10.29
C GLY A 340 -5.79 -4.65 -10.14
N GLY A 341 -6.76 -3.95 -9.53
CA GLY A 341 -6.80 -2.49 -9.46
C GLY A 341 -5.90 -1.80 -8.43
N ASP A 342 -5.34 -2.53 -7.47
CA ASP A 342 -4.50 -1.97 -6.39
C ASP A 342 -2.99 -2.18 -6.61
N ALA A 343 -2.59 -2.96 -7.62
CA ALA A 343 -1.19 -3.15 -7.93
C ALA A 343 -0.58 -1.86 -8.50
N ILE A 344 0.68 -1.56 -8.16
CA ILE A 344 1.37 -0.36 -8.62
C ILE A 344 2.48 -0.77 -9.58
N ALA A 345 2.44 -0.28 -10.82
CA ALA A 345 3.50 -0.49 -11.80
C ALA A 345 4.69 0.44 -11.52
N VAL A 346 5.90 -0.11 -11.60
CA VAL A 346 7.13 0.67 -11.76
C VAL A 346 7.30 0.93 -13.25
N ILE A 347 7.10 2.17 -13.69
CA ILE A 347 7.13 2.51 -15.13
C ILE A 347 8.45 3.14 -15.58
N GLY A 348 9.21 3.71 -14.64
CA GLY A 348 10.53 4.26 -14.89
C GLY A 348 11.40 4.24 -13.64
N MET A 349 12.71 4.30 -13.83
CA MET A 349 13.67 4.40 -12.74
C MET A 349 14.94 5.10 -13.20
N SER A 350 15.62 5.76 -12.26
CA SER A 350 16.96 6.31 -12.45
C SER A 350 17.72 6.22 -11.14
N GLY A 351 19.04 6.16 -11.22
CA GLY A 351 19.87 6.15 -10.03
C GLY A 351 21.36 6.17 -10.34
N ARG A 352 22.14 6.56 -9.34
CA ARG A 352 23.59 6.60 -9.36
C ARG A 352 24.09 5.93 -8.09
N PHE A 353 25.00 4.98 -8.26
CA PHE A 353 25.55 4.18 -7.17
C PHE A 353 27.08 4.13 -7.32
N PRO A 354 27.83 3.67 -6.31
CA PRO A 354 29.28 3.55 -6.38
C PRO A 354 29.74 2.83 -7.65
N ASP A 355 30.67 3.46 -8.36
CA ASP A 355 31.23 3.01 -9.65
C ASP A 355 30.16 2.68 -10.72
N SER A 356 28.97 3.27 -10.59
CA SER A 356 27.79 3.00 -11.43
C SER A 356 27.04 4.30 -11.75
N PRO A 357 27.36 4.98 -12.86
CA PRO A 357 26.78 6.29 -13.21
C PRO A 357 25.30 6.22 -13.60
N ASP A 358 24.76 5.03 -13.85
CA ASP A 358 23.34 4.76 -14.10
C ASP A 358 22.95 3.31 -13.77
N ILE A 359 21.67 2.99 -13.94
CA ILE A 359 21.06 1.69 -13.64
C ILE A 359 21.56 0.53 -14.52
N ASP A 360 22.02 0.82 -15.74
CA ASP A 360 22.57 -0.19 -16.67
C ASP A 360 23.99 -0.56 -16.20
N ALA A 361 24.83 0.44 -15.90
CA ALA A 361 26.13 0.22 -15.28
C ALA A 361 26.00 -0.46 -13.90
N PHE A 362 24.99 -0.09 -13.13
CA PHE A 362 24.70 -0.73 -11.84
C PHE A 362 24.40 -2.21 -11.98
N TRP A 363 23.62 -2.61 -12.99
CA TRP A 363 23.40 -4.03 -13.27
C TRP A 363 24.71 -4.78 -13.58
N GLN A 364 25.60 -4.19 -14.37
CA GLN A 364 26.92 -4.79 -14.63
C GLN A 364 27.75 -4.93 -13.34
N THR A 365 27.72 -3.92 -12.46
CA THR A 365 28.37 -3.97 -11.15
C THR A 365 27.80 -5.09 -10.27
N LEU A 366 26.46 -5.26 -10.25
CA LEU A 366 25.80 -6.36 -9.56
C LEU A 366 26.24 -7.72 -10.10
N CYS A 367 26.31 -7.88 -11.42
CA CYS A 367 26.77 -9.11 -12.06
C CYS A 367 28.24 -9.46 -11.73
N ARG A 368 29.11 -8.46 -11.59
CA ARG A 368 30.52 -8.69 -11.18
C ARG A 368 30.62 -9.20 -9.74
N GLY A 369 29.76 -8.73 -8.84
CA GLY A 369 29.74 -9.18 -7.44
C GLY A 369 30.95 -8.72 -6.60
N GLU A 370 31.62 -7.64 -7.01
CA GLU A 370 32.81 -7.10 -6.34
C GLU A 370 32.51 -5.82 -5.55
N ALA A 371 33.04 -5.70 -4.32
CA ALA A 371 32.82 -4.53 -3.48
C ALA A 371 33.44 -3.24 -4.06
N GLN A 372 32.63 -2.19 -4.18
CA GLN A 372 32.97 -0.88 -4.73
C GLN A 372 33.36 0.11 -3.61
N PHE A 373 34.29 -0.28 -2.75
CA PHE A 373 34.76 0.54 -1.63
C PHE A 373 36.11 1.18 -1.91
N ARG A 374 36.20 2.49 -1.74
CA ARG A 374 37.42 3.27 -1.98
C ARG A 374 37.63 4.32 -0.89
N ASP A 375 38.85 4.82 -0.80
CA ASP A 375 39.15 5.97 0.05
C ASP A 375 38.39 7.22 -0.43
N PRO A 376 38.19 8.22 0.45
CA PRO A 376 37.50 9.46 0.08
C PRO A 376 38.11 10.11 -1.17
N PRO A 377 37.30 10.47 -2.18
CA PRO A 377 37.80 11.15 -3.38
C PRO A 377 38.50 12.48 -3.06
N PRO A 378 39.48 12.91 -3.89
CA PRO A 378 40.13 14.19 -3.73
C PRO A 378 39.12 15.34 -3.63
N GLY A 379 39.27 16.22 -2.64
CA GLY A 379 38.38 17.38 -2.44
C GLY A 379 37.17 17.12 -1.54
N ARG A 380 36.99 15.90 -1.00
CA ARG A 380 35.88 15.60 -0.07
C ARG A 380 36.08 16.22 1.33
N TRP A 381 37.24 16.00 1.95
CA TRP A 381 37.69 16.65 3.17
C TRP A 381 39.22 16.53 3.33
N PRO A 382 39.89 17.41 4.09
CA PRO A 382 41.35 17.37 4.25
C PRO A 382 41.84 16.27 5.22
N GLY A 383 42.86 15.48 4.83
CA GLY A 383 43.71 14.66 5.71
C GLY A 383 43.59 13.12 5.63
N ASP A 384 44.65 12.41 6.09
CA ASP A 384 44.78 10.92 6.10
C ASP A 384 44.18 10.24 7.34
N ALA A 385 44.11 10.90 8.50
CA ALA A 385 43.85 10.23 9.79
C ALA A 385 42.38 9.78 10.02
N ALA A 386 41.48 10.10 9.09
CA ALA A 386 40.05 9.74 9.13
C ALA A 386 39.59 8.97 7.89
N SER A 387 40.50 8.54 7.01
CA SER A 387 40.17 7.84 5.77
C SER A 387 39.62 6.45 6.07
N ARG A 388 38.30 6.31 6.02
CA ARG A 388 37.63 5.01 5.96
C ARG A 388 37.18 4.78 4.53
N ARG A 389 37.40 3.57 4.03
CA ARG A 389 36.85 3.15 2.74
C ARG A 389 35.33 3.18 2.81
N CYS A 390 34.68 3.77 1.81
CA CYS A 390 33.23 3.84 1.66
C CYS A 390 32.86 3.61 0.19
N GLY A 391 31.58 3.34 -0.08
CA GLY A 391 31.04 3.36 -1.43
C GLY A 391 30.73 4.80 -1.85
N PHE A 392 31.60 5.45 -2.62
CA PHE A 392 31.38 6.84 -3.07
C PHE A 392 30.84 6.87 -4.50
N ILE A 393 29.84 7.72 -4.76
CA ILE A 393 29.46 8.04 -6.13
C ILE A 393 30.50 8.99 -6.75
N ASP A 394 30.70 8.89 -8.05
CA ASP A 394 31.50 9.87 -8.79
C ASP A 394 30.73 11.18 -8.97
N ASP A 395 31.46 12.28 -9.16
CA ASP A 395 30.88 13.55 -9.63
C ASP A 395 29.70 14.06 -8.78
N ALA A 396 29.74 13.88 -7.45
CA ALA A 396 28.70 14.32 -6.53
C ALA A 396 28.55 15.86 -6.51
N GLU A 397 29.63 16.56 -6.88
CA GLU A 397 29.73 18.01 -7.00
C GLU A 397 29.07 18.56 -8.26
N LEU A 398 28.77 17.72 -9.25
CA LEU A 398 28.32 18.15 -10.55
C LEU A 398 26.80 18.43 -10.58
N PHE A 399 26.41 19.57 -11.16
CA PHE A 399 25.00 19.95 -11.36
C PHE A 399 24.84 20.86 -12.58
N ASP A 400 23.66 20.85 -13.21
CA ASP A 400 23.29 21.78 -14.29
C ASP A 400 22.20 22.74 -13.80
N PRO A 401 22.58 23.85 -13.13
CA PRO A 401 21.60 24.75 -12.52
C PRO A 401 20.75 25.49 -13.56
N LEU A 402 21.32 25.84 -14.71
CA LEU A 402 20.61 26.61 -15.73
C LEU A 402 19.52 25.79 -16.42
N PHE A 403 19.67 24.46 -16.49
CA PHE A 403 18.61 23.57 -16.93
C PHE A 403 17.36 23.70 -16.06
N PHE A 404 17.54 23.71 -14.74
CA PHE A 404 16.45 23.84 -13.76
C PHE A 404 16.06 25.30 -13.46
N GLN A 405 16.56 26.27 -14.23
CA GLN A 405 16.31 27.71 -14.03
C GLN A 405 16.80 28.22 -12.67
N ILE A 406 17.81 27.58 -12.11
CA ILE A 406 18.48 27.93 -10.87
C ILE A 406 19.71 28.76 -11.20
N SER A 407 19.93 29.86 -10.48
CA SER A 407 21.12 30.67 -10.69
C SER A 407 22.38 29.93 -10.20
N PRO A 408 23.55 30.09 -10.84
CA PRO A 408 24.79 29.51 -10.31
C PRO A 408 25.16 29.98 -8.90
N ARG A 409 24.59 31.10 -8.43
CA ARG A 409 24.76 31.57 -7.05
C ARG A 409 23.97 30.68 -6.09
N GLU A 410 22.66 30.59 -6.30
CA GLU A 410 21.75 29.75 -5.51
C GLU A 410 22.25 28.30 -5.49
N ALA A 411 22.66 27.78 -6.65
CA ALA A 411 23.12 26.41 -6.78
C ALA A 411 24.32 26.06 -5.88
N ARG A 412 25.22 27.01 -5.59
CA ARG A 412 26.36 26.76 -4.67
C ARG A 412 25.89 26.59 -3.22
N GLY A 413 24.82 27.26 -2.83
CA GLY A 413 24.21 27.16 -1.51
C GLY A 413 23.27 25.97 -1.35
N MET A 414 22.91 25.27 -2.43
CA MET A 414 22.03 24.10 -2.35
C MET A 414 22.75 22.87 -1.80
N ASP A 415 22.12 22.09 -0.92
CA ASP A 415 22.63 20.78 -0.53
C ASP A 415 22.80 19.86 -1.77
N PRO A 416 23.96 19.19 -1.95
CA PRO A 416 24.18 18.21 -3.02
C PRO A 416 23.09 17.12 -3.11
N HIS A 417 22.48 16.72 -2.00
CA HIS A 417 21.36 15.77 -1.99
C HIS A 417 20.17 16.30 -2.81
N GLN A 418 19.83 17.58 -2.67
CA GLN A 418 18.76 18.22 -3.45
C GLN A 418 19.10 18.24 -4.94
N ARG A 419 20.36 18.58 -5.29
CA ARG A 419 20.83 18.67 -6.67
C ARG A 419 20.75 17.31 -7.38
N LEU A 420 21.25 16.27 -6.73
CA LEU A 420 21.27 14.91 -7.27
C LEU A 420 19.86 14.33 -7.39
N PHE A 421 19.04 14.47 -6.35
CA PHE A 421 17.66 13.96 -6.38
C PHE A 421 16.83 14.64 -7.47
N LEU A 422 17.03 15.95 -7.70
CA LEU A 422 16.37 16.69 -8.77
C LEU A 422 16.75 16.18 -10.17
N MET A 423 18.04 15.97 -10.42
CA MET A 423 18.53 15.42 -11.70
C MET A 423 18.01 14.00 -11.96
N GLU A 424 18.06 13.13 -10.95
CA GLU A 424 17.62 11.74 -11.09
C GLU A 424 16.09 11.61 -11.18
N SER A 425 15.34 12.52 -10.54
CA SER A 425 13.88 12.59 -10.72
C SER A 425 13.49 12.93 -12.15
N TRP A 426 14.18 13.90 -12.76
CA TRP A 426 13.98 14.24 -14.18
C TRP A 426 14.29 13.05 -15.09
N ARG A 427 15.44 12.40 -14.87
CA ARG A 427 15.85 11.23 -15.65
C ARG A 427 14.88 10.07 -15.50
N ALA A 428 14.34 9.83 -14.30
CA ALA A 428 13.38 8.75 -14.06
C ALA A 428 12.06 8.99 -14.81
N VAL A 429 11.59 10.24 -14.89
CA VAL A 429 10.41 10.64 -15.68
C VAL A 429 10.63 10.40 -17.17
N GLU A 430 11.75 10.84 -17.72
CA GLU A 430 12.06 10.56 -19.13
C GLU A 430 12.29 9.06 -19.38
N HIS A 431 12.90 8.36 -18.44
CA HIS A 431 13.05 6.90 -18.50
C HIS A 431 11.67 6.22 -18.55
N ALA A 432 10.66 6.74 -17.86
CA ALA A 432 9.27 6.26 -17.94
C ALA A 432 8.60 6.55 -19.30
N GLY A 433 9.25 7.26 -20.22
CA GLY A 433 8.68 7.67 -21.51
C GLY A 433 7.70 8.83 -21.38
N LEU A 434 7.77 9.59 -20.29
CA LEU A 434 6.92 10.76 -20.06
C LEU A 434 7.72 12.04 -20.37
N ALA A 435 7.15 12.91 -21.21
CA ALA A 435 7.73 14.21 -21.47
C ALA A 435 7.47 15.15 -20.27
N PRO A 436 8.50 15.71 -19.61
CA PRO A 436 8.32 16.58 -18.44
C PRO A 436 7.35 17.75 -18.67
N GLU A 437 7.34 18.38 -19.84
CA GLU A 437 6.39 19.45 -20.17
C GLU A 437 4.93 18.99 -20.10
N SER A 438 4.63 17.74 -20.46
CA SER A 438 3.28 17.15 -20.44
C SER A 438 2.73 16.94 -19.03
N LEU A 439 3.61 16.96 -18.02
CA LEU A 439 3.24 16.73 -16.62
C LEU A 439 2.85 18.02 -15.88
N LYS A 440 3.09 19.19 -16.48
CA LYS A 440 2.78 20.46 -15.81
C LYS A 440 1.30 20.59 -15.51
N GLY A 441 1.01 20.90 -14.24
CA GLY A 441 -0.34 21.05 -13.72
C GLY A 441 -1.03 19.75 -13.34
N SER A 442 -0.41 18.58 -13.56
CA SER A 442 -0.93 17.27 -13.19
C SER A 442 -0.86 17.00 -11.68
N HIS A 443 -1.64 16.03 -11.21
CA HIS A 443 -1.65 15.56 -9.82
C HIS A 443 -0.55 14.50 -9.57
N GLY A 444 0.69 14.78 -9.97
CA GLY A 444 1.86 13.94 -9.67
C GLY A 444 2.37 14.13 -8.24
N GLY A 445 2.61 13.05 -7.50
CA GLY A 445 3.20 13.08 -6.15
C GLY A 445 4.72 12.92 -6.14
N VAL A 446 5.40 13.42 -5.11
CA VAL A 446 6.85 13.28 -4.87
C VAL A 446 7.09 12.88 -3.42
N PHE A 447 7.74 11.73 -3.21
CA PHE A 447 8.07 11.17 -1.90
C PHE A 447 9.58 10.94 -1.82
N ALA A 448 10.29 11.84 -1.15
CA ALA A 448 11.75 11.88 -1.16
C ALA A 448 12.33 11.49 0.20
N ALA A 449 13.16 10.45 0.23
CA ALA A 449 13.85 10.00 1.44
C ALA A 449 15.19 10.69 1.63
N MET A 450 15.35 11.40 2.75
CA MET A 450 16.61 12.04 3.17
C MET A 450 16.54 12.36 4.68
N TYR A 451 17.62 12.06 5.40
CA TYR A 451 17.80 12.48 6.79
C TYR A 451 19.21 13.01 7.10
N ASN A 452 20.12 12.97 6.12
CA ASN A 452 21.48 13.45 6.28
C ASN A 452 21.49 14.97 6.51
N THR A 453 22.29 15.44 7.48
CA THR A 453 22.37 16.83 7.92
C THR A 453 23.79 17.39 7.81
N ASP A 454 24.71 16.68 7.15
CA ASP A 454 26.12 17.08 7.05
C ASP A 454 26.28 18.47 6.44
N PHE A 455 25.50 18.77 5.41
CA PHE A 455 25.52 20.08 4.75
C PHE A 455 25.03 21.19 5.70
N VAL A 456 23.96 20.94 6.46
CA VAL A 456 23.44 21.88 7.47
C VAL A 456 24.50 22.19 8.52
N VAL A 457 25.19 21.15 9.02
CA VAL A 457 26.28 21.29 9.99
C VAL A 457 27.44 22.08 9.38
N ALA A 458 27.85 21.76 8.15
CA ALA A 458 28.94 22.46 7.47
C ALA A 458 28.63 23.96 7.27
N THR A 459 27.41 24.30 6.83
CA THR A 459 26.96 25.69 6.66
C THR A 459 26.91 26.43 7.99
N THR A 460 26.43 25.78 9.05
CA THR A 460 26.39 26.36 10.40
C THR A 460 27.80 26.65 10.92
N LEU A 461 28.75 25.72 10.73
CA LEU A 461 30.15 25.89 11.13
C LEU A 461 30.84 26.99 10.32
N ALA A 462 30.57 27.08 9.01
CA ALA A 462 31.10 28.15 8.18
C ALA A 462 30.61 29.54 8.65
N ALA A 463 29.32 29.66 8.98
CA ALA A 463 28.76 30.88 9.55
C ALA A 463 29.42 31.24 10.90
N ALA A 464 29.59 30.25 11.79
CA ALA A 464 30.30 30.44 13.06
C ALA A 464 31.77 30.86 12.87
N ASN A 465 32.40 30.43 11.78
CA ASN A 465 33.77 30.83 11.41
C ASN A 465 33.86 32.20 10.72
N GLY A 466 32.75 32.95 10.64
CA GLY A 466 32.70 34.31 10.12
C GLY A 466 32.42 34.41 8.62
N ALA A 467 32.00 33.31 7.97
CA ALA A 467 31.41 33.42 6.64
C ALA A 467 30.07 34.17 6.77
N ALA A 468 29.85 35.18 5.92
CA ALA A 468 28.55 35.83 5.86
C ALA A 468 27.51 34.80 5.40
N GLY A 469 26.51 34.51 6.24
CA GLY A 469 25.37 33.69 5.83
C GLY A 469 24.64 34.38 4.68
N GLU A 470 24.35 33.64 3.61
CA GLU A 470 23.59 34.16 2.47
C GLU A 470 22.11 33.78 2.61
N ALA A 471 21.21 34.61 2.08
CA ALA A 471 19.76 34.31 2.12
C ALA A 471 19.42 32.98 1.43
N ASP A 472 20.19 32.59 0.43
CA ASP A 472 20.02 31.32 -0.31
C ASP A 472 20.27 30.09 0.58
N ASP A 473 21.07 30.21 1.66
CA ASP A 473 21.41 29.10 2.57
C ASP A 473 20.15 28.50 3.22
N VAL A 474 19.16 29.33 3.55
CA VAL A 474 17.89 28.89 4.17
C VAL A 474 17.17 27.86 3.29
N THR A 475 17.08 28.14 1.99
CA THR A 475 16.43 27.22 1.03
C THR A 475 17.34 26.06 0.64
N GLY A 476 18.65 26.29 0.69
CA GLY A 476 19.66 25.30 0.35
C GLY A 476 19.81 24.20 1.38
N THR A 477 19.56 24.48 2.67
CA THR A 477 19.65 23.51 3.78
C THR A 477 18.31 22.91 4.20
N ALA A 478 17.18 23.44 3.76
CA ALA A 478 15.86 22.96 4.16
C ALA A 478 15.54 21.60 3.53
N HIS A 479 15.38 20.55 4.34
CA HIS A 479 15.11 19.19 3.83
C HIS A 479 13.85 19.15 2.96
N SER A 480 12.78 19.88 3.31
CA SER A 480 11.54 19.93 2.52
C SER A 480 11.75 20.30 1.04
N LEU A 481 12.83 21.02 0.73
CA LEU A 481 13.13 21.45 -0.64
C LEU A 481 13.60 20.29 -1.54
N ILE A 482 14.00 19.14 -0.99
CA ILE A 482 14.35 17.98 -1.81
C ILE A 482 13.17 17.47 -2.65
N ALA A 483 11.98 17.36 -2.04
CA ALA A 483 10.75 17.00 -2.76
C ALA A 483 10.17 18.21 -3.51
N ASN A 484 10.09 19.37 -2.83
CA ASN A 484 9.42 20.54 -3.38
C ASN A 484 10.10 21.11 -4.64
N ARG A 485 11.43 21.02 -4.76
CA ARG A 485 12.14 21.45 -5.99
C ARG A 485 11.82 20.57 -7.18
N VAL A 486 11.59 19.26 -6.97
CA VAL A 486 11.14 18.34 -8.03
C VAL A 486 9.73 18.69 -8.48
N SER A 487 8.80 18.85 -7.52
CA SER A 487 7.43 19.28 -7.84
C SER A 487 7.41 20.62 -8.56
N PHE A 488 8.25 21.57 -8.15
CA PHE A 488 8.37 22.88 -8.81
C PHE A 488 8.93 22.76 -10.23
N ALA A 489 10.03 22.01 -10.42
CA ALA A 489 10.68 21.86 -11.73
C ALA A 489 9.80 21.14 -12.77
N LEU A 490 9.02 20.15 -12.33
CA LEU A 490 8.10 19.39 -13.19
C LEU A 490 6.68 19.98 -13.25
N GLY A 491 6.39 21.01 -12.43
CA GLY A 491 5.08 21.65 -12.36
C GLY A 491 3.97 20.78 -11.75
N LEU A 492 4.30 19.90 -10.79
CA LEU A 492 3.37 18.93 -10.19
C LEU A 492 2.52 19.53 -9.07
N ARG A 493 1.32 18.98 -8.86
CA ARG A 493 0.34 19.45 -7.86
C ARG A 493 -0.14 18.37 -6.87
N GLY A 494 0.45 17.18 -6.88
CA GLY A 494 0.18 16.14 -5.88
C GLY A 494 0.97 16.35 -4.58
N PRO A 495 0.89 15.39 -3.63
CA PRO A 495 1.67 15.43 -2.39
C PRO A 495 3.18 15.59 -2.66
N SER A 496 3.87 16.41 -1.88
CA SER A 496 5.31 16.62 -2.00
C SER A 496 5.93 16.57 -0.61
N GLU A 497 6.52 15.43 -0.29
CA GLU A 497 6.83 15.05 1.09
C GLU A 497 8.24 14.51 1.24
N VAL A 498 8.85 14.84 2.38
CA VAL A 498 10.09 14.23 2.83
C VAL A 498 9.78 13.12 3.81
N VAL A 499 10.42 11.97 3.61
CA VAL A 499 10.29 10.80 4.47
C VAL A 499 11.61 10.58 5.21
N ASP A 500 11.56 10.67 6.53
CA ASP A 500 12.66 10.33 7.42
C ASP A 500 12.21 9.28 8.44
N THR A 501 12.64 8.05 8.18
CA THR A 501 12.56 6.92 9.09
C THR A 501 13.93 6.25 9.22
N ALA A 502 15.00 7.06 9.18
CA ALA A 502 16.38 6.61 9.10
C ALA A 502 16.62 5.67 7.89
N CYS A 503 17.22 4.49 8.11
CA CYS A 503 17.66 3.58 7.05
C CYS A 503 16.52 2.92 6.25
N SER A 504 15.28 2.93 6.74
CA SER A 504 14.10 2.42 6.02
C SER A 504 13.42 3.46 5.13
N SER A 505 13.88 4.73 5.17
CA SER A 505 13.21 5.87 4.53
C SER A 505 12.88 5.64 3.06
N GLY A 506 13.80 5.09 2.26
CA GLY A 506 13.57 4.83 0.84
C GLY A 506 12.41 3.88 0.55
N LEU A 507 12.23 2.82 1.37
CA LEU A 507 11.08 1.91 1.22
C LEU A 507 9.80 2.52 1.80
N VAL A 508 9.89 3.28 2.87
CA VAL A 508 8.72 4.00 3.42
C VAL A 508 8.22 5.06 2.43
N ALA A 509 9.11 5.74 1.71
CA ALA A 509 8.75 6.67 0.63
C ALA A 509 7.98 5.95 -0.49
N VAL A 510 8.43 4.77 -0.92
CA VAL A 510 7.70 3.94 -1.89
C VAL A 510 6.35 3.49 -1.33
N HIS A 511 6.29 3.04 -0.07
CA HIS A 511 5.03 2.68 0.59
C HIS A 511 4.04 3.85 0.61
N ARG A 512 4.49 5.06 0.98
CA ARG A 512 3.66 6.27 0.99
C ARG A 512 3.15 6.61 -0.41
N ALA A 513 4.01 6.52 -1.42
CA ALA A 513 3.62 6.69 -2.82
C ALA A 513 2.57 5.66 -3.26
N MET A 514 2.73 4.39 -2.89
CA MET A 514 1.74 3.34 -3.16
C MET A 514 0.40 3.66 -2.49
N ARG A 515 0.40 4.12 -1.23
CA ARG A 515 -0.82 4.50 -0.50
C ARG A 515 -1.50 5.71 -1.13
N ALA A 516 -0.75 6.75 -1.50
CA ALA A 516 -1.28 7.94 -2.17
C ALA A 516 -1.89 7.62 -3.54
N LEU A 517 -1.24 6.75 -4.33
CA LEU A 517 -1.76 6.28 -5.63
C LEU A 517 -3.03 5.45 -5.46
N ARG A 518 -3.05 4.51 -4.50
CA ARG A 518 -4.24 3.72 -4.17
C ARG A 518 -5.36 4.59 -3.62
N GLY A 519 -5.03 5.61 -2.83
CA GLY A 519 -5.96 6.58 -2.25
C GLY A 519 -6.53 7.58 -3.25
N GLY A 520 -5.92 7.73 -4.42
CA GLY A 520 -6.31 8.72 -5.42
C GLY A 520 -5.84 10.14 -5.10
N GLU A 521 -4.87 10.29 -4.20
CA GLU A 521 -4.23 11.59 -3.90
C GLU A 521 -3.30 12.06 -5.03
N CYS A 522 -2.84 11.12 -5.85
CA CYS A 522 -2.08 11.38 -7.08
C CYS A 522 -2.36 10.34 -8.18
N ASP A 523 -2.04 10.70 -9.42
CA ASP A 523 -2.22 9.85 -10.61
C ASP A 523 -0.95 9.08 -10.99
N PHE A 524 0.20 9.66 -10.67
CA PHE A 524 1.51 9.03 -10.69
C PHE A 524 2.35 9.59 -9.54
N ALA A 525 3.40 8.89 -9.14
CA ALA A 525 4.26 9.31 -8.06
C ALA A 525 5.73 9.05 -8.37
N LEU A 526 6.60 9.99 -7.99
CA LEU A 526 8.02 9.77 -7.89
C LEU A 526 8.33 9.38 -6.45
N ALA A 527 9.03 8.27 -6.25
CA ALA A 527 9.49 7.83 -4.93
C ALA A 527 10.97 7.49 -4.99
N GLY A 528 11.75 7.92 -4.00
CA GLY A 528 13.18 7.67 -4.03
C GLY A 528 13.90 8.09 -2.77
N GLY A 529 15.22 7.98 -2.79
CA GLY A 529 16.08 8.42 -1.70
C GLY A 529 17.48 8.79 -2.17
N VAL A 530 18.16 9.60 -1.38
CA VAL A 530 19.53 10.07 -1.65
C VAL A 530 20.38 10.09 -0.38
N ASN A 531 21.65 9.73 -0.52
CA ASN A 531 22.66 9.92 0.49
C ASN A 531 24.01 10.28 -0.14
N VAL A 532 24.68 11.27 0.45
CA VAL A 532 26.04 11.73 0.10
C VAL A 532 26.76 12.01 1.41
N ILE A 533 27.98 11.51 1.54
CA ILE A 533 28.81 11.67 2.73
C ILE A 533 29.64 12.94 2.53
N LEU A 534 29.34 13.98 3.29
CA LEU A 534 29.99 15.29 3.15
C LEU A 534 30.97 15.59 4.28
N SER A 535 31.00 14.75 5.32
CA SER A 535 31.72 15.00 6.55
C SER A 535 32.40 13.75 7.14
N PRO A 536 33.70 13.80 7.49
CA PRO A 536 34.36 12.70 8.18
C PRO A 536 33.86 12.55 9.63
N TRP A 537 33.24 13.59 10.21
CA TRP A 537 32.75 13.58 11.59
C TRP A 537 31.60 12.61 11.80
N ARG A 538 30.73 12.46 10.79
CA ARG A 538 29.65 11.46 10.79
C ARG A 538 30.23 10.05 10.87
N LEU A 539 31.23 9.75 10.04
CA LEU A 539 31.91 8.45 10.04
C LEU A 539 32.58 8.17 11.40
N ALA A 540 33.22 9.18 11.99
CA ALA A 540 33.81 9.04 13.33
C ALA A 540 32.75 8.80 14.41
N GLY A 541 31.61 9.48 14.35
CA GLY A 541 30.48 9.26 15.24
C GLY A 541 29.93 7.84 15.16
N LEU A 542 29.66 7.35 13.94
CA LEU A 542 29.18 5.97 13.71
C LEU A 542 30.20 4.91 14.16
N ALA A 543 31.50 5.17 13.97
CA ALA A 543 32.55 4.29 14.48
C ALA A 543 32.53 4.19 16.02
N ARG A 544 32.32 5.31 16.72
CA ARG A 544 32.19 5.34 18.19
C ARG A 544 30.92 4.66 18.71
N LEU A 545 29.93 4.46 17.85
CA LEU A 545 28.74 3.66 18.16
C LEU A 545 28.96 2.16 17.90
N GLY A 546 30.15 1.74 17.44
CA GLY A 546 30.45 0.35 17.11
C GLY A 546 29.71 -0.16 15.87
N LEU A 547 29.16 0.72 15.04
CA LEU A 547 28.37 0.32 13.86
C LEU A 547 29.24 0.05 12.64
N LEU A 548 30.40 0.71 12.54
CA LEU A 548 31.26 0.62 11.35
C LEU A 548 32.26 -0.53 11.44
N SER A 549 32.52 -1.13 10.28
CA SER A 549 33.58 -2.13 10.16
C SER A 549 34.98 -1.57 10.38
N GLU A 550 35.80 -2.32 11.13
CA GLU A 550 37.20 -1.99 11.40
C GLU A 550 38.12 -2.32 10.22
N ASP A 551 37.88 -3.43 9.52
CA ASP A 551 38.69 -3.88 8.37
C ASP A 551 38.23 -3.24 7.04
N GLY A 552 37.16 -2.44 7.08
CA GLY A 552 36.61 -1.77 5.90
C GLY A 552 35.93 -2.73 4.93
N ALA A 553 35.60 -3.95 5.36
CA ALA A 553 34.77 -4.90 4.62
C ALA A 553 33.40 -5.04 5.28
N CYS A 554 32.37 -5.19 4.45
CA CYS A 554 31.00 -5.48 4.86
C CYS A 554 30.70 -6.92 4.46
N ARG A 555 30.41 -7.79 5.43
CA ARG A 555 30.07 -9.21 5.20
C ARG A 555 28.68 -9.46 5.75
N ALA A 556 27.69 -9.59 4.86
CA ALA A 556 26.32 -9.87 5.30
C ALA A 556 26.23 -11.28 5.91
N PHE A 557 25.37 -11.43 6.91
CA PHE A 557 25.02 -12.72 7.50
C PHE A 557 26.20 -13.49 8.12
N ASP A 558 27.28 -12.80 8.47
CA ASP A 558 28.42 -13.39 9.16
C ASP A 558 28.02 -13.82 10.58
N ALA A 559 28.53 -14.99 11.02
CA ALA A 559 28.33 -15.45 12.39
C ALA A 559 29.07 -14.58 13.41
N ALA A 560 30.12 -13.87 12.96
CA ALA A 560 30.83 -12.84 13.72
C ALA A 560 30.71 -11.50 12.98
N PRO A 561 29.59 -10.76 13.14
CA PRO A 561 29.35 -9.52 12.41
C PRO A 561 30.46 -8.50 12.65
N SER A 562 31.10 -8.05 11.57
CA SER A 562 32.19 -7.07 11.63
C SER A 562 31.72 -5.63 11.55
N GLY A 563 30.43 -5.36 11.33
CA GLY A 563 29.88 -4.02 11.15
C GLY A 563 29.76 -3.62 9.68
N GLN A 564 29.22 -2.42 9.45
CA GLN A 564 28.85 -1.94 8.12
C GLN A 564 29.90 -1.00 7.52
N VAL A 565 29.92 -0.90 6.18
CA VAL A 565 30.69 0.11 5.44
C VAL A 565 29.71 1.13 4.88
N MET A 566 29.94 2.43 5.08
CA MET A 566 29.01 3.47 4.59
C MET A 566 29.08 3.65 3.08
N GLY A 567 28.00 4.16 2.50
CA GLY A 567 27.97 4.46 1.07
C GLY A 567 27.04 5.62 0.69
N GLU A 568 27.23 6.07 -0.54
CA GLU A 568 26.49 7.13 -1.20
C GLU A 568 25.65 6.55 -2.32
N GLY A 569 24.56 7.24 -2.65
CA GLY A 569 23.77 6.89 -3.81
C GLY A 569 22.49 7.68 -3.88
N VAL A 570 21.88 7.65 -5.05
CA VAL A 570 20.57 8.24 -5.31
C VAL A 570 19.79 7.27 -6.19
N GLY A 571 18.51 7.11 -5.90
CA GLY A 571 17.60 6.32 -6.72
C GLY A 571 16.20 6.93 -6.69
N VAL A 572 15.52 6.88 -7.83
CA VAL A 572 14.13 7.33 -8.00
C VAL A 572 13.40 6.34 -8.89
N VAL A 573 12.18 5.96 -8.50
CA VAL A 573 11.24 5.21 -9.31
C VAL A 573 10.01 6.05 -9.63
N VAL A 574 9.44 5.86 -10.81
CA VAL A 574 8.17 6.44 -11.23
C VAL A 574 7.10 5.36 -11.17
N LEU A 575 6.05 5.65 -10.43
CA LEU A 575 5.00 4.71 -10.05
C LEU A 575 3.65 5.17 -10.60
N LYS A 576 2.87 4.23 -11.11
CA LYS A 576 1.46 4.42 -11.48
C LYS A 576 0.64 3.23 -11.03
N ARG A 577 -0.67 3.39 -10.86
CA ARG A 577 -1.56 2.22 -10.74
C ARG A 577 -1.39 1.35 -11.99
N LEU A 578 -1.28 0.04 -11.81
CA LEU A 578 -1.01 -0.89 -12.91
C LEU A 578 -2.00 -0.72 -14.06
N ALA A 579 -3.29 -0.62 -13.75
CA ALA A 579 -4.34 -0.40 -14.73
C ALA A 579 -4.18 0.93 -15.51
N ASP A 580 -3.66 1.99 -14.88
CA ASP A 580 -3.40 3.26 -15.55
C ASP A 580 -2.14 3.21 -16.40
N ALA A 581 -1.13 2.44 -15.99
CA ALA A 581 0.06 2.20 -16.79
C ALA A 581 -0.27 1.39 -18.06
N GLU A 582 -1.08 0.33 -17.92
CA GLU A 582 -1.57 -0.48 -19.04
C GLU A 582 -2.46 0.33 -19.99
N ARG A 583 -3.39 1.13 -19.46
CA ARG A 583 -4.26 2.02 -20.25
C ARG A 583 -3.46 3.01 -21.06
N ASP A 584 -2.45 3.63 -20.45
CA ASP A 584 -1.68 4.69 -21.08
C ASP A 584 -0.56 4.14 -21.98
N GLY A 585 -0.37 2.81 -22.02
CA GLY A 585 0.68 2.17 -22.81
C GLY A 585 2.08 2.51 -22.29
N ASP A 586 2.22 2.66 -20.98
CA ASP A 586 3.50 2.93 -20.34
C ASP A 586 4.38 1.66 -20.33
N PRO A 587 5.72 1.82 -20.44
CA PRO A 587 6.62 0.69 -20.20
C PRO A 587 6.51 0.26 -18.74
N ILE A 588 6.32 -1.03 -18.46
CA ILE A 588 6.22 -1.56 -17.09
C ILE A 588 7.44 -2.45 -16.82
N LEU A 589 8.25 -2.04 -15.85
CA LEU A 589 9.48 -2.71 -15.44
C LEU A 589 9.22 -3.85 -14.44
N ALA A 590 8.31 -3.62 -13.49
CA ALA A 590 7.89 -4.55 -12.45
C ALA A 590 6.57 -4.09 -11.82
N VAL A 591 5.98 -4.93 -10.97
CA VAL A 591 4.73 -4.65 -10.25
C VAL A 591 4.97 -4.71 -8.74
N LEU A 592 4.59 -3.67 -8.02
CA LEU A 592 4.53 -3.65 -6.55
C LEU A 592 3.14 -4.14 -6.12
N CYS A 593 3.07 -5.38 -5.64
CA CYS A 593 1.81 -6.03 -5.31
C CYS A 593 1.32 -5.65 -3.92
N GLY A 594 2.24 -5.46 -2.96
CA GLY A 594 1.88 -5.09 -1.60
C GLY A 594 3.03 -4.49 -0.81
N SER A 595 2.68 -3.83 0.30
CA SER A 595 3.65 -3.19 1.18
C SER A 595 3.12 -3.04 2.60
N ALA A 596 4.03 -3.12 3.57
CA ALA A 596 3.73 -2.84 4.97
C ALA A 596 4.84 -2.00 5.61
N VAL A 597 4.45 -1.24 6.64
CA VAL A 597 5.35 -0.49 7.53
C VAL A 597 4.90 -0.72 8.97
N ASN A 598 5.83 -0.96 9.88
CA ASN A 598 5.56 -1.07 11.31
C ASN A 598 6.71 -0.50 12.16
N HIS A 599 6.59 -0.65 13.48
CA HIS A 599 7.63 -0.30 14.46
C HIS A 599 7.77 -1.44 15.46
N HIS A 600 9.00 -1.78 15.87
CA HIS A 600 9.22 -2.92 16.78
C HIS A 600 8.81 -2.68 18.24
N GLY A 601 8.55 -1.41 18.59
CA GLY A 601 8.07 -1.03 19.91
C GLY A 601 9.12 -1.27 20.99
N VAL A 602 8.68 -1.67 22.18
CA VAL A 602 9.58 -1.96 23.31
C VAL A 602 10.11 -3.39 23.32
N GLY A 603 9.72 -4.24 22.36
CA GLY A 603 9.94 -5.69 22.41
C GLY A 603 11.41 -6.12 22.48
N SER A 604 12.33 -5.31 21.93
CA SER A 604 13.77 -5.52 21.97
C SER A 604 14.46 -4.90 23.20
N GLY A 605 13.72 -4.20 24.07
CA GLY A 605 14.24 -3.50 25.24
C GLY A 605 15.01 -2.21 24.95
N THR A 606 15.25 -1.87 23.68
CA THR A 606 15.97 -0.67 23.25
C THR A 606 15.44 -0.18 21.90
N VAL A 607 15.45 1.13 21.66
CA VAL A 607 14.93 1.72 20.40
C VAL A 607 15.75 1.33 19.16
N THR A 608 17.00 0.89 19.33
CA THR A 608 17.93 0.65 18.22
C THR A 608 18.13 -0.82 17.86
N MET A 609 17.61 -1.75 18.67
CA MET A 609 17.74 -3.18 18.39
C MET A 609 16.50 -3.71 17.66
N PRO A 610 16.68 -4.46 16.55
CA PRO A 610 15.56 -5.09 15.86
C PRO A 610 14.92 -6.20 16.70
N GLU A 611 13.69 -6.57 16.35
CA GLU A 611 12.90 -7.61 17.04
C GLU A 611 12.32 -8.59 16.01
N VAL A 612 12.45 -9.90 16.28
CA VAL A 612 12.11 -10.98 15.33
C VAL A 612 10.62 -11.00 15.02
N GLY A 613 9.75 -10.93 16.04
CA GLY A 613 8.30 -11.01 15.88
C GLY A 613 7.74 -9.85 15.05
N ALA A 614 8.17 -8.62 15.31
CA ALA A 614 7.79 -7.45 14.56
C ALA A 614 8.20 -7.54 13.09
N GLN A 615 9.37 -8.10 12.79
CA GLN A 615 9.78 -8.32 11.39
C GLN A 615 8.98 -9.44 10.72
N GLN A 616 8.63 -10.51 11.44
CA GLN A 616 7.74 -11.57 10.92
C GLN A 616 6.35 -11.03 10.59
N ASP A 617 5.77 -10.24 11.51
CA ASP A 617 4.47 -9.60 11.32
C ASP A 617 4.50 -8.64 10.14
N LEU A 618 5.59 -7.89 9.96
CA LEU A 618 5.78 -7.00 8.82
C LEU A 618 5.76 -7.75 7.48
N ILE A 619 6.46 -8.88 7.38
CA ILE A 619 6.49 -9.69 6.15
C ILE A 619 5.11 -10.25 5.86
N ARG A 620 4.45 -10.84 6.87
CA ARG A 620 3.09 -11.38 6.75
C ARG A 620 2.08 -10.30 6.37
N ALA A 621 2.23 -9.09 6.91
CA ALA A 621 1.42 -7.93 6.56
C ALA A 621 1.57 -7.53 5.09
N ALA A 622 2.81 -7.46 4.60
CA ALA A 622 3.08 -7.11 3.20
C ALA A 622 2.57 -8.19 2.24
N CYS A 623 2.73 -9.48 2.58
CA CYS A 623 2.14 -10.59 1.82
C CYS A 623 0.60 -10.54 1.82
N THR A 624 -0.01 -10.19 2.96
CA THR A 624 -1.47 -10.02 3.08
C THR A 624 -1.95 -8.87 2.21
N ASP A 625 -1.27 -7.71 2.25
CA ASP A 625 -1.58 -6.55 1.39
C ASP A 625 -1.39 -6.87 -0.11
N ALA A 626 -0.49 -7.82 -0.44
CA ALA A 626 -0.30 -8.33 -1.80
C ALA A 626 -1.27 -9.46 -2.21
N GLY A 627 -2.01 -10.05 -1.27
CA GLY A 627 -2.87 -11.21 -1.53
C GLY A 627 -2.12 -12.50 -1.87
N ILE A 628 -0.89 -12.69 -1.34
CA ILE A 628 -0.06 -13.88 -1.57
C ILE A 628 0.30 -14.58 -0.26
N ALA A 629 0.71 -15.84 -0.32
CA ALA A 629 1.31 -16.52 0.81
C ALA A 629 2.81 -16.16 0.93
N PRO A 630 3.40 -16.10 2.15
CA PRO A 630 4.85 -15.93 2.29
C PRO A 630 5.65 -16.97 1.50
N ALA A 631 5.16 -18.22 1.44
CA ALA A 631 5.78 -19.31 0.70
C ALA A 631 5.91 -19.06 -0.81
N ASP A 632 5.17 -18.08 -1.36
CA ASP A 632 5.26 -17.70 -2.78
C ASP A 632 6.47 -16.78 -3.07
N LEU A 633 7.23 -16.38 -2.05
CA LEU A 633 8.43 -15.55 -2.21
C LEU A 633 9.63 -16.39 -2.65
N GLY A 634 10.09 -16.15 -3.88
CA GLY A 634 11.28 -16.81 -4.42
C GLY A 634 12.61 -16.13 -4.06
N TYR A 635 12.56 -14.89 -3.58
CA TYR A 635 13.72 -14.09 -3.16
C TYR A 635 13.34 -13.08 -2.07
N ILE A 636 14.27 -12.76 -1.15
CA ILE A 636 14.20 -11.60 -0.25
C ILE A 636 15.52 -10.82 -0.36
N GLU A 637 15.42 -9.56 -0.77
CA GLU A 637 16.48 -8.57 -0.60
C GLU A 637 16.43 -8.07 0.85
N SER A 638 17.37 -8.55 1.66
CA SER A 638 17.42 -8.26 3.09
C SER A 638 17.96 -6.86 3.37
N HIS A 639 17.80 -6.38 4.60
CA HIS A 639 18.53 -5.22 5.06
C HIS A 639 20.03 -5.55 5.17
N GLY A 640 20.41 -6.67 5.79
CA GLY A 640 21.70 -7.36 5.62
C GLY A 640 22.91 -6.42 5.58
N ALA A 641 23.14 -5.71 6.67
CA ALA A 641 24.15 -4.66 6.77
C ALA A 641 25.52 -5.17 7.23
N GLY A 642 25.65 -6.47 7.51
CA GLY A 642 26.85 -7.06 8.10
C GLY A 642 27.00 -6.78 9.59
N GLY A 643 25.92 -6.37 10.25
CA GLY A 643 25.86 -6.08 11.68
C GLY A 643 25.09 -7.15 12.46
N GLN A 644 24.97 -6.95 13.77
CA GLN A 644 24.29 -7.89 14.67
C GLN A 644 22.81 -8.13 14.32
N GLY A 645 22.17 -7.18 13.65
CA GLY A 645 20.78 -7.32 13.20
C GLY A 645 20.57 -8.35 12.09
N ASP A 646 21.62 -8.78 11.37
CA ASP A 646 21.50 -9.72 10.27
C ASP A 646 20.95 -11.09 10.74
N LEU A 647 21.37 -11.57 11.91
CA LEU A 647 20.86 -12.84 12.47
C LEU A 647 19.38 -12.73 12.88
N VAL A 648 18.96 -11.54 13.35
CA VAL A 648 17.55 -11.26 13.69
C VAL A 648 16.69 -11.29 12.42
N GLU A 649 17.18 -10.71 11.32
CA GLU A 649 16.49 -10.78 10.02
C GLU A 649 16.32 -12.20 9.53
N LEU A 650 17.39 -13.01 9.59
CA LEU A 650 17.34 -14.39 9.13
C LEU A 650 16.34 -15.24 9.92
N ALA A 651 16.33 -15.10 11.25
CA ALA A 651 15.33 -15.75 12.11
C ALA A 651 13.90 -15.28 11.78
N ALA A 652 13.73 -13.99 11.46
CA ALA A 652 12.43 -13.45 11.05
C ALA A 652 11.98 -14.02 9.70
N PHE A 653 12.87 -14.11 8.71
CA PHE A 653 12.55 -14.70 7.40
C PHE A 653 12.16 -16.17 7.54
N GLN A 654 12.93 -16.95 8.30
CA GLN A 654 12.63 -18.37 8.52
C GLN A 654 11.26 -18.58 9.19
N GLY A 655 10.92 -17.79 10.21
CA GLY A 655 9.62 -17.90 10.88
C GLY A 655 8.45 -17.31 10.07
N ALA A 656 8.69 -16.35 9.18
CA ALA A 656 7.66 -15.87 8.25
C ALA A 656 7.38 -16.89 7.14
N LEU A 657 8.39 -17.66 6.73
CA LEU A 657 8.34 -18.68 5.67
C LEU A 657 8.15 -20.11 6.21
N GLU A 658 7.72 -20.26 7.46
CA GLU A 658 7.48 -21.56 8.06
C GLU A 658 6.50 -22.39 7.21
N GLY A 659 6.89 -23.63 6.88
CA GLY A 659 6.11 -24.54 6.02
C GLY A 659 6.36 -24.40 4.52
N ALA A 660 7.18 -23.44 4.07
CA ALA A 660 7.65 -23.39 2.69
C ALA A 660 8.61 -24.55 2.38
N ALA A 661 8.72 -24.92 1.10
CA ALA A 661 9.63 -25.99 0.69
C ALA A 661 11.10 -25.64 1.01
N PRO A 662 11.95 -26.62 1.34
CA PRO A 662 13.37 -26.37 1.59
C PRO A 662 14.04 -25.66 0.41
N GLY A 663 14.76 -24.57 0.70
CA GLY A 663 15.43 -23.74 -0.31
C GLY A 663 14.51 -22.97 -1.25
N ALA A 664 13.20 -22.88 -0.96
CA ALA A 664 12.23 -22.16 -1.78
C ALA A 664 12.57 -20.67 -1.93
N CYS A 665 13.08 -20.05 -0.85
CA CYS A 665 13.39 -18.63 -0.82
C CYS A 665 14.90 -18.37 -0.82
N ARG A 666 15.36 -17.55 -1.76
CA ARG A 666 16.73 -17.04 -1.83
C ARG A 666 16.86 -15.76 -0.99
N ILE A 667 17.96 -15.59 -0.30
CA ILE A 667 18.26 -14.37 0.48
C ILE A 667 19.53 -13.73 -0.08
N GLY A 668 19.51 -12.41 -0.21
CA GLY A 668 20.69 -11.64 -0.57
C GLY A 668 20.68 -10.22 -0.04
N SER A 669 21.84 -9.55 -0.13
CA SER A 669 22.01 -8.15 0.24
C SER A 669 22.98 -7.46 -0.71
N LEU A 670 22.65 -6.25 -1.14
CA LEU A 670 23.52 -5.40 -1.95
C LEU A 670 24.49 -4.55 -1.13
N LYS A 671 24.26 -4.37 0.19
CA LYS A 671 25.08 -3.47 1.01
C LYS A 671 26.54 -3.90 1.11
N PRO A 672 26.89 -5.20 1.11
CA PRO A 672 28.28 -5.63 0.96
C PRO A 672 28.97 -5.16 -0.32
N LEU A 673 28.21 -4.86 -1.38
CA LEU A 673 28.73 -4.47 -2.69
C LEU A 673 28.96 -2.96 -2.78
N ILE A 674 27.98 -2.15 -2.37
CA ILE A 674 27.99 -0.69 -2.57
C ILE A 674 27.93 0.12 -1.27
N GLY A 675 27.82 -0.55 -0.14
CA GLY A 675 27.83 0.06 1.18
C GLY A 675 26.43 0.33 1.71
N PHE A 676 26.41 0.91 2.90
CA PHE A 676 25.22 1.27 3.62
C PHE A 676 24.77 2.67 3.19
N LEU A 677 23.87 2.71 2.23
CA LEU A 677 23.40 3.93 1.56
C LEU A 677 22.37 4.75 2.35
N GLU A 678 22.20 4.49 3.65
CA GLU A 678 21.32 5.27 4.54
C GLU A 678 19.90 5.41 3.95
N ALA A 679 19.40 6.63 3.76
CA ALA A 679 18.07 6.90 3.19
C ALA A 679 17.89 6.35 1.76
N ALA A 680 18.97 6.21 0.99
CA ALA A 680 18.96 5.62 -0.35
C ALA A 680 19.10 4.08 -0.35
N GLY A 681 19.31 3.45 0.80
CA GLY A 681 19.46 2.00 0.91
C GLY A 681 18.23 1.26 0.38
N GLY A 682 17.04 1.61 0.88
CA GLY A 682 15.77 1.01 0.44
C GLY A 682 15.52 1.09 -1.07
N ILE A 683 15.74 2.26 -1.68
CA ILE A 683 15.48 2.44 -3.10
C ILE A 683 16.50 1.69 -3.97
N SER A 684 17.76 1.60 -3.54
CA SER A 684 18.78 0.80 -4.25
C SER A 684 18.44 -0.71 -4.23
N GLN A 685 17.86 -1.18 -3.11
CA GLN A 685 17.38 -2.57 -2.97
C GLN A 685 16.22 -2.85 -3.92
N LEU A 686 15.29 -1.90 -4.05
CA LEU A 686 14.19 -2.02 -5.01
C LEU A 686 14.70 -2.02 -6.45
N ILE A 687 15.61 -1.11 -6.81
CA ILE A 687 16.17 -1.03 -8.18
C ILE A 687 16.92 -2.32 -8.54
N LYS A 688 17.76 -2.86 -7.64
CA LYS A 688 18.39 -4.17 -7.82
C LYS A 688 17.34 -5.25 -8.09
N THR A 689 16.30 -5.30 -7.26
CA THR A 689 15.23 -6.30 -7.37
C THR A 689 14.48 -6.20 -8.70
N VAL A 690 14.17 -4.99 -9.18
CA VAL A 690 13.56 -4.77 -10.49
C VAL A 690 14.48 -5.27 -11.60
N GLN A 691 15.78 -4.97 -11.56
CA GLN A 691 16.74 -5.47 -12.54
C GLN A 691 16.84 -7.00 -12.52
N MET A 692 16.86 -7.62 -11.34
CA MET A 692 16.84 -9.09 -11.19
C MET A 692 15.63 -9.74 -11.88
N LEU A 693 14.43 -9.17 -11.71
CA LEU A 693 13.22 -9.67 -12.34
C LEU A 693 13.27 -9.53 -13.87
N ARG A 694 13.77 -8.39 -14.38
CA ARG A 694 13.91 -8.13 -15.82
C ARG A 694 14.90 -9.07 -16.49
N HIS A 695 16.04 -9.33 -15.85
CA HIS A 695 17.06 -10.23 -16.39
C HIS A 695 16.79 -11.70 -16.07
N GLY A 696 15.91 -11.99 -15.12
CA GLY A 696 15.63 -13.36 -14.66
C GLY A 696 16.85 -14.00 -14.00
N GLN A 697 17.66 -13.22 -13.29
CA GLN A 697 18.91 -13.64 -12.65
C GLN A 697 19.06 -13.03 -11.26
N VAL A 698 19.71 -13.76 -10.35
CA VAL A 698 20.00 -13.30 -8.98
C VAL A 698 21.51 -13.12 -8.81
N PRO A 699 22.00 -11.88 -8.61
CA PRO A 699 23.40 -11.62 -8.28
C PRO A 699 23.83 -12.26 -6.95
N GLY A 700 25.13 -12.59 -6.85
CA GLY A 700 25.73 -13.08 -5.62
C GLY A 700 25.78 -12.03 -4.51
N THR A 701 25.79 -12.48 -3.26
CA THR A 701 25.97 -11.67 -2.05
C THR A 701 27.34 -11.97 -1.45
N ILE A 702 28.10 -10.91 -1.10
CA ILE A 702 29.35 -11.05 -0.33
C ILE A 702 28.96 -11.31 1.14
N ALA A 703 28.90 -12.58 1.50
CA ALA A 703 28.51 -13.04 2.83
C ALA A 703 29.70 -13.61 3.63
N GLY A 704 29.62 -13.54 4.95
CA GLY A 704 30.64 -14.12 5.85
C GLY A 704 30.59 -15.65 5.97
N GLY A 705 29.56 -16.28 5.41
CA GLY A 705 29.31 -17.71 5.43
C GLY A 705 27.82 -18.01 5.38
N THR A 706 27.44 -19.27 5.62
CA THR A 706 26.04 -19.67 5.84
C THR A 706 25.86 -20.00 7.33
N PRO A 707 25.04 -19.25 8.08
CA PRO A 707 24.76 -19.55 9.49
C PRO A 707 24.22 -20.98 9.68
N GLU A 708 24.50 -21.59 10.83
CA GLU A 708 24.12 -22.99 11.12
C GLU A 708 22.62 -23.23 10.91
N ASP A 709 21.77 -22.32 11.37
CA ASP A 709 20.30 -22.43 11.23
C ASP A 709 19.83 -22.44 9.78
N LEU A 710 20.57 -21.81 8.85
CA LEU A 710 20.29 -21.89 7.42
C LEU A 710 20.93 -23.10 6.75
N ALA A 711 22.05 -23.60 7.29
CA ALA A 711 22.73 -24.79 6.79
C ALA A 711 22.00 -26.11 7.14
N ARG A 712 21.05 -26.08 8.08
CA ARG A 712 20.25 -27.25 8.46
C ARG A 712 19.41 -27.77 7.30
N GLU A 713 19.36 -29.09 7.16
CA GLU A 713 18.49 -29.77 6.22
C GLU A 713 17.02 -29.41 6.49
N GLY A 714 16.30 -28.98 5.45
CA GLY A 714 14.91 -28.55 5.55
C GLY A 714 14.69 -27.03 5.69
N SER A 715 15.75 -26.21 5.77
CA SER A 715 15.59 -24.75 5.83
C SER A 715 14.92 -24.18 4.57
N ALA A 716 13.87 -23.38 4.74
CA ALA A 716 13.15 -22.74 3.64
C ALA A 716 13.98 -21.66 2.91
N CYS A 717 14.98 -21.10 3.60
CA CYS A 717 15.80 -19.99 3.13
C CYS A 717 17.22 -20.45 2.78
N ARG A 718 17.82 -19.86 1.74
CA ARG A 718 19.26 -20.01 1.44
C ARG A 718 19.89 -18.70 0.97
N ILE A 719 21.13 -18.44 1.36
CA ILE A 719 21.90 -17.28 0.89
C ILE A 719 22.42 -17.55 -0.52
N VAL A 720 22.34 -16.54 -1.40
CA VAL A 720 22.90 -16.61 -2.76
C VAL A 720 24.33 -16.09 -2.75
N HIS A 721 25.30 -17.00 -2.87
CA HIS A 721 26.74 -16.67 -2.82
C HIS A 721 27.35 -16.33 -4.18
N ALA A 722 26.76 -16.84 -5.26
CA ALA A 722 27.20 -16.61 -6.63
C ALA A 722 26.00 -16.33 -7.52
N MET A 723 26.24 -15.64 -8.64
CA MET A 723 25.19 -15.34 -9.60
C MET A 723 24.54 -16.63 -10.11
N GLU A 724 23.22 -16.66 -10.15
CA GLU A 724 22.45 -17.81 -10.62
C GLU A 724 21.23 -17.37 -11.42
N ASP A 725 20.81 -18.21 -12.37
CA ASP A 725 19.58 -17.99 -13.11
C ASP A 725 18.36 -18.18 -12.20
N TRP A 726 17.36 -17.34 -12.40
CA TRP A 726 16.08 -17.43 -11.73
C TRP A 726 15.04 -17.81 -12.78
N PRO A 727 14.82 -19.09 -13.11
CA PRO A 727 13.78 -19.46 -14.06
C PRO A 727 12.38 -19.23 -13.46
N ALA A 728 11.44 -18.74 -14.25
CA ALA A 728 10.02 -18.74 -13.89
C ALA A 728 9.48 -20.17 -14.05
N ALA A 729 8.87 -20.73 -13.00
CA ALA A 729 8.17 -22.01 -13.13
C ALA A 729 6.93 -21.85 -14.02
N ALA A 730 6.50 -22.94 -14.67
CA ALA A 730 5.39 -22.87 -15.63
C ALA A 730 4.10 -22.37 -14.96
N GLY A 731 3.65 -21.17 -15.34
CA GLY A 731 2.45 -20.53 -14.77
C GLY A 731 2.69 -19.72 -13.49
N GLU A 732 3.93 -19.63 -13.00
CA GLU A 732 4.28 -18.85 -11.81
C GLU A 732 5.07 -17.58 -12.19
N ARG A 733 4.85 -16.51 -11.42
CA ARG A 733 5.57 -15.24 -11.57
C ARG A 733 6.67 -15.16 -10.52
N ARG A 734 7.82 -14.61 -10.89
CA ARG A 734 8.89 -14.34 -9.91
C ARG A 734 8.43 -13.26 -8.94
N ARG A 735 8.56 -13.56 -7.65
CA ARG A 735 8.19 -12.65 -6.55
C ARG A 735 9.36 -12.49 -5.60
N ALA A 736 9.63 -11.25 -5.23
CA ALA A 736 10.66 -10.86 -4.29
C ALA A 736 10.09 -10.01 -3.15
N GLY A 737 10.55 -10.26 -1.93
CA GLY A 737 10.43 -9.32 -0.82
C GLY A 737 11.59 -8.34 -0.81
N VAL A 738 11.36 -7.07 -0.49
CA VAL A 738 12.43 -6.08 -0.26
C VAL A 738 12.27 -5.53 1.15
N HIS A 739 13.29 -5.74 2.00
CA HIS A 739 13.22 -5.48 3.44
C HIS A 739 14.22 -4.41 3.90
N ALA A 740 13.76 -3.48 4.74
CA ALA A 740 14.60 -2.50 5.40
C ALA A 740 14.05 -2.13 6.79
N TYR A 741 14.93 -1.98 7.78
CA TYR A 741 14.61 -1.34 9.06
C TYR A 741 15.53 -0.15 9.34
N GLY A 742 14.98 0.83 10.05
CA GLY A 742 15.70 2.02 10.49
C GLY A 742 16.19 1.87 11.92
N LEU A 743 17.26 2.60 12.26
CA LEU A 743 17.82 2.65 13.62
C LEU A 743 16.78 3.10 14.67
N GLY A 744 15.82 3.95 14.29
CA GLY A 744 14.73 4.38 15.17
C GLY A 744 13.59 3.38 15.31
N GLY A 745 13.69 2.20 14.69
CA GLY A 745 12.77 1.09 14.87
C GLY A 745 11.65 0.91 13.86
N THR A 746 11.46 1.89 12.96
CA THR A 746 10.52 1.78 11.84
C THR A 746 11.07 0.87 10.75
N SER A 747 10.26 -0.12 10.36
CA SER A 747 10.61 -1.12 9.35
C SER A 747 9.61 -1.11 8.20
N ALA A 748 10.08 -1.46 7.01
CA ALA A 748 9.27 -1.54 5.79
C ALA A 748 9.59 -2.82 5.00
N HIS A 749 8.55 -3.41 4.41
CA HIS A 749 8.69 -4.55 3.51
C HIS A 749 7.79 -4.37 2.27
N LEU A 750 8.36 -4.53 1.08
CA LEU A 750 7.65 -4.46 -0.20
C LEU A 750 7.61 -5.83 -0.88
N ILE A 751 6.51 -6.13 -1.56
CA ILE A 751 6.36 -7.30 -2.43
C ILE A 751 6.44 -6.85 -3.89
N VAL A 752 7.45 -7.34 -4.62
CA VAL A 752 7.74 -7.01 -6.01
C VAL A 752 7.54 -8.25 -6.87
N GLU A 753 6.78 -8.14 -7.95
CA GLU A 753 6.46 -9.21 -8.89
C GLU A 753 6.93 -8.85 -10.31
N GLU A 754 7.39 -9.85 -11.05
CA GLU A 754 7.65 -9.74 -12.48
C GLU A 754 6.36 -9.37 -13.25
N PHE A 755 6.46 -8.41 -14.16
CA PHE A 755 5.35 -8.07 -15.04
C PHE A 755 5.28 -9.05 -16.22
N ALA A 756 4.22 -9.87 -16.25
CA ALA A 756 3.97 -10.85 -17.32
C ALA A 756 3.14 -10.26 -18.49
N GLY A 757 3.31 -8.98 -18.80
CA GLY A 757 2.65 -8.35 -19.96
C GLY A 757 3.16 -8.91 -21.29
N ASP A 758 2.41 -8.63 -22.36
CA ASP A 758 2.65 -9.16 -23.71
C ASP A 758 4.13 -9.08 -24.09
N ARG A 759 4.82 -10.23 -23.96
CA ARG A 759 6.00 -10.58 -24.75
C ARG A 759 5.54 -10.80 -26.18
N ARG A 760 4.95 -9.76 -26.80
CA ARG A 760 4.74 -9.76 -28.23
C ARG A 760 6.14 -9.98 -28.82
N PRO A 761 6.35 -11.06 -29.60
CA PRO A 761 7.63 -11.23 -30.29
C PRO A 761 7.90 -9.90 -31.01
N PRO A 762 9.16 -9.42 -31.04
CA PRO A 762 9.50 -8.18 -31.71
C PRO A 762 8.74 -8.16 -33.03
N ALA A 763 7.84 -7.19 -33.21
CA ALA A 763 7.06 -7.11 -34.43
C ALA A 763 8.07 -7.23 -35.58
N ALA A 764 7.85 -8.17 -36.50
CA ALA A 764 8.79 -8.50 -37.57
C ALA A 764 9.41 -7.19 -38.07
N ALA A 765 10.73 -7.05 -37.91
CA ALA A 765 11.45 -5.79 -38.02
C ALA A 765 10.85 -4.96 -39.16
N SER A 766 10.12 -3.90 -38.80
CA SER A 766 9.51 -3.05 -39.80
C SER A 766 10.66 -2.45 -40.59
N THR A 767 10.83 -2.82 -41.85
CA THR A 767 11.85 -2.27 -42.76
C THR A 767 11.48 -0.85 -43.22
N ARG A 768 10.65 -0.15 -42.45
CA ARG A 768 10.21 1.20 -42.77
C ARG A 768 11.24 2.19 -42.21
N PRO A 769 11.62 3.22 -42.97
CA PRO A 769 12.40 4.32 -42.44
C PRO A 769 11.68 4.99 -41.27
N GLU A 770 12.40 5.33 -40.20
CA GLU A 770 11.86 6.01 -39.02
C GLU A 770 12.57 7.34 -38.78
N ALA A 771 11.81 8.36 -38.35
CA ALA A 771 12.36 9.64 -37.95
C ALA A 771 12.88 9.59 -36.50
N ILE A 772 14.20 9.54 -36.34
CA ILE A 772 14.86 9.61 -35.03
C ILE A 772 15.08 11.07 -34.67
N VAL A 773 14.63 11.46 -33.48
CA VAL A 773 14.77 12.82 -32.97
C VAL A 773 15.46 12.83 -31.62
N LEU A 774 16.26 13.87 -31.39
CA LEU A 774 16.93 14.10 -30.11
C LEU A 774 17.03 15.60 -29.87
N SER A 775 16.91 16.03 -28.62
CA SER A 775 17.10 17.43 -28.29
C SER A 775 17.82 17.61 -26.96
N GLY A 776 18.67 18.63 -26.89
CA GLY A 776 19.37 19.04 -25.67
C GLY A 776 19.26 20.55 -25.48
N ARG A 777 19.46 21.04 -24.26
CA ARG A 777 19.41 22.49 -23.99
C ARG A 777 20.58 23.25 -24.64
N THR A 778 21.72 22.58 -24.81
CA THR A 778 22.91 23.10 -25.49
C THR A 778 23.41 22.10 -26.54
N PRO A 779 24.20 22.53 -27.54
CA PRO A 779 24.83 21.60 -28.48
C PRO A 779 25.73 20.56 -27.80
N ARG A 780 26.35 20.90 -26.66
CA ARG A 780 27.16 19.96 -25.86
C ARG A 780 26.28 18.88 -25.22
N ALA A 781 25.18 19.29 -24.58
CA ALA A 781 24.22 18.36 -23.98
C ALA A 781 23.62 17.42 -25.04
N LEU A 782 23.28 17.94 -26.22
CA LEU A 782 22.79 17.13 -27.35
C LEU A 782 23.80 16.05 -27.78
N ARG A 783 25.10 16.39 -27.88
CA ARG A 783 26.14 15.41 -28.22
C ARG A 783 26.33 14.35 -27.14
N ALA A 784 26.34 14.76 -25.87
CA ALA A 784 26.43 13.82 -24.75
C ALA A 784 25.23 12.88 -24.72
N GLN A 785 24.04 13.38 -25.03
CA GLN A 785 22.83 12.58 -25.13
C GLN A 785 22.87 11.62 -26.32
N ALA A 786 23.43 12.04 -27.47
CA ALA A 786 23.62 11.17 -28.63
C ALA A 786 24.56 10.01 -28.30
N ALA A 787 25.70 10.29 -27.66
CA ALA A 787 26.62 9.24 -27.20
C ALA A 787 25.95 8.26 -26.23
N ARG A 788 25.26 8.78 -25.20
CA ARG A 788 24.54 7.97 -24.20
C ARG A 788 23.46 7.07 -24.82
N LEU A 789 22.68 7.61 -25.78
CA LEU A 789 21.68 6.83 -26.49
C LEU A 789 22.34 5.78 -27.39
N ALA A 790 23.43 6.11 -28.07
CA ALA A 790 24.14 5.17 -28.92
C ALA A 790 24.71 3.97 -28.13
N ASP A 791 25.26 4.22 -26.94
CA ASP A 791 25.80 3.16 -26.08
C ASP A 791 24.69 2.22 -25.58
N HIS A 792 23.54 2.78 -25.20
CA HIS A 792 22.38 1.99 -24.79
C HIS A 792 21.79 1.16 -25.93
N LEU A 793 21.64 1.74 -27.13
CA LEU A 793 21.14 1.00 -28.29
C LEU A 793 22.12 -0.07 -28.76
N ALA A 794 23.43 0.14 -28.61
CA ALA A 794 24.44 -0.86 -28.93
C ALA A 794 24.41 -2.07 -27.98
N SER A 795 23.99 -1.88 -26.72
CA SER A 795 23.82 -2.99 -25.76
C SER A 795 22.46 -3.68 -25.84
N HIS A 796 21.50 -3.12 -26.58
CA HIS A 796 20.14 -3.64 -26.74
C HIS A 796 19.73 -3.74 -28.23
N PRO A 797 20.43 -4.56 -29.05
CA PRO A 797 20.15 -4.68 -30.48
C PRO A 797 18.78 -5.32 -30.78
N GLU A 798 18.12 -5.92 -29.79
CA GLU A 798 16.79 -6.51 -29.90
C GLU A 798 15.64 -5.48 -29.95
N LEU A 799 15.91 -4.20 -29.65
CA LEU A 799 14.90 -3.15 -29.65
C LEU A 799 14.39 -2.85 -31.07
N ALA A 800 13.09 -2.60 -31.19
CA ALA A 800 12.48 -2.23 -32.47
C ALA A 800 12.69 -0.75 -32.76
N LEU A 801 13.13 -0.42 -33.98
CA LEU A 801 13.37 0.97 -34.41
C LEU A 801 12.13 1.86 -34.26
N GLY A 802 10.93 1.33 -34.54
CA GLY A 802 9.66 2.05 -34.36
C GLY A 802 9.37 2.43 -32.91
N ASP A 803 9.69 1.55 -31.95
CA ASP A 803 9.53 1.82 -30.51
C ASP A 803 10.54 2.87 -30.03
N ILE A 804 11.78 2.82 -30.52
CA ILE A 804 12.82 3.82 -30.26
C ILE A 804 12.36 5.19 -30.76
N ALA A 805 11.95 5.27 -32.03
CA ALA A 805 11.47 6.50 -32.65
C ALA A 805 10.27 7.07 -31.90
N HIS A 806 9.25 6.24 -31.63
CA HIS A 806 8.04 6.66 -30.94
C HIS A 806 8.32 7.20 -29.52
N SER A 807 9.21 6.55 -28.78
CA SER A 807 9.60 6.97 -27.43
C SER A 807 10.31 8.32 -27.42
N LEU A 808 11.22 8.54 -28.37
CA LEU A 808 11.95 9.82 -28.51
C LEU A 808 11.03 10.96 -28.99
N GLN A 809 10.05 10.64 -29.82
CA GLN A 809 9.11 11.62 -30.39
C GLN A 809 8.05 12.09 -29.39
N THR A 810 7.55 11.19 -28.54
CA THR A 810 6.37 11.45 -27.68
C THR A 810 6.70 11.55 -26.19
N GLY A 811 7.82 10.97 -25.77
CA GLY A 811 8.23 10.87 -24.36
C GLY A 811 9.37 11.80 -23.97
N ARG A 812 9.68 12.83 -24.78
CA ARG A 812 10.75 13.79 -24.54
C ARG A 812 10.31 15.21 -24.85
N ASP A 813 10.84 16.17 -24.10
CA ASP A 813 10.66 17.59 -24.41
C ASP A 813 11.48 17.98 -25.65
N SER A 814 11.00 18.97 -26.40
CA SER A 814 11.68 19.51 -27.57
C SER A 814 12.52 20.75 -27.21
N LEU A 815 13.75 20.51 -26.75
CA LEU A 815 14.70 21.52 -26.28
C LEU A 815 15.37 22.30 -27.43
N ALA A 816 16.22 23.27 -27.09
CA ALA A 816 16.74 24.26 -28.03
C ALA A 816 17.67 23.70 -29.13
N ALA A 817 18.60 22.80 -28.79
CA ALA A 817 19.50 22.16 -29.76
C ALA A 817 18.88 20.84 -30.21
N ARG A 818 18.55 20.73 -31.51
CA ARG A 818 17.74 19.63 -32.05
C ARG A 818 18.49 18.87 -33.13
N LEU A 819 18.53 17.55 -33.01
CA LEU A 819 18.99 16.59 -34.01
C LEU A 819 17.77 15.81 -34.51
N GLY A 820 17.71 15.59 -35.81
CA GLY A 820 16.69 14.75 -36.40
C GLY A 820 17.21 14.13 -37.69
N PHE A 821 17.02 12.84 -37.89
CA PHE A 821 17.46 12.11 -39.09
C PHE A 821 16.53 10.93 -39.36
N VAL A 822 16.57 10.41 -40.58
CA VAL A 822 15.89 9.18 -40.95
C VAL A 822 16.89 8.02 -40.87
N ALA A 823 16.47 6.91 -40.28
CA ALA A 823 17.25 5.67 -40.25
C ALA A 823 16.35 4.48 -40.59
N ASP A 824 16.95 3.46 -41.20
CA ASP A 824 16.28 2.22 -41.61
C ASP A 824 16.57 1.06 -40.63
N SER A 825 17.52 1.25 -39.71
CA SER A 825 17.94 0.24 -38.75
C SER A 825 18.46 0.82 -37.43
N VAL A 826 18.51 -0.02 -36.39
CA VAL A 826 19.11 0.35 -35.10
C VAL A 826 20.62 0.53 -35.26
N GLU A 827 21.28 -0.27 -36.08
CA GLU A 827 22.71 -0.21 -36.35
C GLU A 827 23.09 1.13 -37.02
N GLU A 828 22.32 1.57 -38.01
CA GLU A 828 22.51 2.89 -38.64
C GLU A 828 22.28 4.01 -37.64
N THR A 829 21.24 3.89 -36.81
CA THR A 829 20.94 4.86 -35.73
C THR A 829 22.13 4.99 -34.78
N VAL A 830 22.71 3.88 -34.32
CA VAL A 830 23.90 3.85 -33.46
C VAL A 830 25.08 4.53 -34.15
N ALA A 831 25.35 4.21 -35.42
CA ALA A 831 26.47 4.79 -36.16
C ALA A 831 26.36 6.33 -36.28
N ILE A 832 25.16 6.83 -36.61
CA ILE A 832 24.88 8.27 -36.72
C ILE A 832 25.03 8.95 -35.36
N LEU A 833 24.43 8.38 -34.31
CA LEU A 833 24.48 8.97 -32.96
C LEU A 833 25.91 9.00 -32.40
N ARG A 834 26.72 7.96 -32.63
CA ARG A 834 28.15 7.95 -32.26
C ARG A 834 28.92 9.05 -32.99
N ALA A 835 28.74 9.17 -34.31
CA ALA A 835 29.40 10.20 -35.09
C ALA A 835 29.05 11.62 -34.57
N VAL A 836 27.78 11.87 -34.24
CA VAL A 836 27.35 13.15 -33.64
C VAL A 836 27.96 13.34 -32.25
N GLY A 837 27.99 12.28 -31.42
CA GLY A 837 28.64 12.28 -30.11
C GLY A 837 30.12 12.68 -30.19
N ASP A 838 30.84 12.13 -31.17
CA ASP A 838 32.25 12.40 -31.46
C ASP A 838 32.51 13.77 -32.10
N GLY A 839 31.45 14.54 -32.39
CA GLY A 839 31.54 15.90 -32.92
C GLY A 839 31.49 16.01 -34.44
N ALA A 840 31.08 14.97 -35.15
CA ALA A 840 30.80 15.06 -36.58
C ALA A 840 29.65 16.05 -36.86
N PRO A 841 29.62 16.67 -38.06
CA PRO A 841 28.51 17.50 -38.48
C PRO A 841 27.19 16.72 -38.45
N LEU A 842 26.08 17.40 -38.12
CA LEU A 842 24.75 16.79 -38.16
C LEU A 842 24.47 16.24 -39.57
N PRO A 843 23.88 15.04 -39.71
CA PRO A 843 23.57 14.48 -41.02
C PRO A 843 22.76 15.44 -41.89
N ALA A 844 23.16 15.56 -43.16
CA ALA A 844 22.35 16.19 -44.20
C ALA A 844 21.08 15.37 -44.45
N GLU A 845 20.01 16.01 -44.93
CA GLU A 845 18.72 15.34 -45.17
C GLU A 845 18.89 14.09 -46.04
N THR A 846 18.52 12.92 -45.51
CA THR A 846 18.37 11.69 -46.28
C THR A 846 17.02 11.71 -47.00
N SER A 847 17.08 11.76 -48.33
CA SER A 847 16.00 12.13 -49.26
C SER A 847 15.02 10.99 -49.61
N GLY A 848 14.67 10.13 -48.66
CA GLY A 848 13.85 8.94 -48.94
C GLY A 848 12.34 9.20 -48.98
N GLU A 849 11.81 9.96 -48.01
CA GLU A 849 10.36 10.13 -47.80
C GLU A 849 10.00 11.62 -47.56
N PRO A 850 9.20 12.26 -48.45
CA PRO A 850 8.93 13.71 -48.36
C PRO A 850 8.27 14.16 -47.06
N ALA A 851 7.41 13.32 -46.47
CA ALA A 851 6.68 13.62 -45.24
C ALA A 851 7.60 13.65 -44.02
N LEU A 852 8.46 12.63 -43.84
CA LEU A 852 9.44 12.58 -42.75
C LEU A 852 10.46 13.73 -42.88
N GLY A 853 10.92 14.02 -44.10
CA GLY A 853 11.82 15.16 -44.35
C GLY A 853 11.20 16.50 -43.93
N SER A 854 9.92 16.72 -44.25
CA SER A 854 9.20 17.94 -43.83
C SER A 854 9.05 18.03 -42.30
N ALA A 855 8.69 16.92 -41.65
CA ALA A 855 8.55 16.84 -40.20
C ALA A 855 9.88 17.12 -39.47
N LEU A 856 10.98 16.56 -39.96
CA LEU A 856 12.32 16.79 -39.38
C LEU A 856 12.78 18.25 -39.54
N ARG A 857 12.44 18.91 -40.65
CA ARG A 857 12.70 20.36 -40.82
C ARG A 857 11.91 21.20 -39.82
N ALA A 858 10.61 20.95 -39.71
CA ALA A 858 9.73 21.62 -38.75
C ALA A 858 10.27 21.43 -37.31
N PHE A 859 10.59 20.19 -36.93
CA PHE A 859 11.20 19.88 -35.64
C PHE A 859 12.48 20.67 -35.41
N ARG A 860 13.43 20.67 -36.35
CA ARG A 860 14.70 21.42 -36.23
C ARG A 860 14.49 22.95 -36.13
N GLN A 861 13.41 23.48 -36.68
CA GLN A 861 13.11 24.92 -36.70
C GLN A 861 12.41 25.45 -35.45
N GLY A 862 11.95 24.60 -34.54
CA GLY A 862 11.16 25.06 -33.40
C GLY A 862 9.72 24.58 -33.41
N GLU A 863 9.22 24.14 -34.55
CA GLU A 863 7.79 23.94 -34.80
C GLU A 863 7.25 22.65 -34.16
N ALA A 864 5.95 22.66 -33.85
CA ALA A 864 5.25 21.49 -33.34
C ALA A 864 5.03 20.47 -34.47
N VAL A 865 5.27 19.20 -34.19
CA VAL A 865 5.13 18.09 -35.15
C VAL A 865 4.19 17.04 -34.57
N ASP A 866 3.17 16.66 -35.33
CA ASP A 866 2.28 15.55 -34.99
C ASP A 866 2.91 14.21 -35.39
N TRP A 867 3.80 13.71 -34.53
CA TRP A 867 4.49 12.44 -34.73
C TRP A 867 3.53 11.23 -34.77
N VAL A 868 2.42 11.31 -34.03
CA VAL A 868 1.42 10.24 -33.96
C VAL A 868 0.64 10.17 -35.26
N GLY A 869 0.16 11.30 -35.76
CA GLY A 869 -0.52 11.39 -37.06
C GLY A 869 0.37 10.96 -38.24
N LEU A 870 1.67 11.29 -38.20
CA LEU A 870 2.64 10.87 -39.23
C LEU A 870 2.92 9.36 -39.22
N ARG A 871 2.83 8.70 -38.05
CA ARG A 871 3.05 7.25 -37.93
C ARG A 871 1.84 6.43 -38.42
N GLY A 872 0.63 6.96 -38.26
CA GLY A 872 -0.63 6.26 -38.59
C GLY A 872 -0.88 5.05 -37.68
N ASP A 873 -1.53 4.00 -38.20
CA ASP A 873 -1.87 2.78 -37.46
C ASP A 873 -0.69 1.82 -37.21
N ALA A 874 0.54 2.23 -37.55
CA ALA A 874 1.71 1.38 -37.36
C ALA A 874 1.98 1.16 -35.86
N PRO A 875 2.05 -0.11 -35.39
CA PRO A 875 2.19 -0.40 -33.97
C PRO A 875 3.55 0.07 -33.47
N ALA A 876 3.55 0.94 -32.47
CA ALA A 876 4.73 1.32 -31.69
C ALA A 876 4.30 1.54 -30.23
N ARG A 877 5.22 1.28 -29.31
CA ARG A 877 5.00 1.49 -27.87
C ARG A 877 6.12 2.33 -27.29
N ARG A 878 5.85 2.94 -26.13
CA ARG A 878 6.90 3.57 -25.33
C ARG A 878 7.77 2.48 -24.71
N ILE A 879 9.08 2.67 -24.81
CA ILE A 879 10.10 1.85 -24.17
C ILE A 879 10.98 2.74 -23.29
N ASN A 880 11.61 2.12 -22.30
CA ASN A 880 12.56 2.83 -21.46
C ASN A 880 13.84 3.11 -22.25
N LEU A 881 14.18 4.39 -22.41
CA LEU A 881 15.42 4.86 -23.03
C LEU A 881 16.16 5.76 -22.02
N PRO A 882 17.49 5.95 -22.17
CA PRO A 882 18.24 6.84 -21.30
C PRO A 882 17.62 8.24 -21.20
N GLY A 883 17.62 8.78 -19.98
CA GLY A 883 17.18 10.15 -19.70
C GLY A 883 18.23 11.21 -20.06
N GLN A 884 17.92 12.45 -19.73
CA GLN A 884 18.65 13.66 -20.11
C GLN A 884 20.13 13.62 -19.73
N ALA A 885 20.97 13.98 -20.70
CA ALA A 885 22.35 14.39 -20.45
C ALA A 885 22.38 15.88 -20.08
N PHE A 886 22.87 16.20 -18.89
CA PHE A 886 22.97 17.55 -18.37
C PHE A 886 24.31 18.21 -18.75
N ASP A 887 24.35 19.54 -18.88
CA ASP A 887 25.60 20.30 -19.02
C ASP A 887 26.21 20.55 -17.63
N LEU A 888 26.72 19.46 -17.05
CA LEU A 888 27.22 19.38 -15.69
C LEU A 888 28.40 20.34 -15.43
N ARG A 889 28.33 21.04 -14.29
CA ARG A 889 29.39 21.93 -13.80
C ARG A 889 29.70 21.63 -12.34
N PRO A 890 30.97 21.71 -11.92
CA PRO A 890 31.34 21.50 -10.53
C PRO A 890 30.84 22.63 -9.65
N LEU A 891 30.20 22.26 -8.55
CA LEU A 891 29.74 23.14 -7.48
C LEU A 891 30.26 22.63 -6.14
N PRO A 892 30.53 23.49 -5.15
CA PRO A 892 31.00 23.05 -3.84
C PRO A 892 30.06 22.01 -3.21
N LEU A 893 30.64 20.95 -2.63
CA LEU A 893 29.95 19.93 -1.85
C LEU A 893 29.62 20.41 -0.43
N ALA A 894 30.47 21.28 0.12
CA ALA A 894 30.29 21.95 1.40
C ALA A 894 31.04 23.31 1.36
N PRO A 895 30.69 24.27 2.23
CA PRO A 895 31.41 25.54 2.33
C PRO A 895 32.87 25.34 2.78
N ALA A 896 33.84 25.91 2.05
CA ALA A 896 35.27 25.73 2.34
C ALA A 896 35.68 26.14 3.77
N ALA A 897 35.11 27.24 4.27
CA ALA A 897 35.37 27.77 5.61
C ALA A 897 34.90 26.85 6.76
N ALA A 898 34.09 25.82 6.48
CA ALA A 898 33.65 24.86 7.49
C ALA A 898 34.82 24.05 8.08
N PHE A 899 35.92 23.90 7.34
CA PHE A 899 37.05 23.05 7.71
C PHE A 899 38.33 23.81 8.11
N GLU A 900 38.36 25.15 8.00
CA GLU A 900 39.60 25.95 8.16
C GLU A 900 39.90 26.40 9.61
N ARG A 901 38.90 26.48 10.50
CA ARG A 901 39.05 26.96 11.89
C ARG A 901 38.58 26.01 12.97
N ALA A 902 37.96 24.89 12.59
CA ALA A 902 37.57 23.83 13.51
C ALA A 902 38.83 23.10 13.99
N GLY A 903 39.60 23.72 14.90
CA GLY A 903 40.76 23.15 15.60
C GLY A 903 40.37 22.01 16.55
N PHE A 904 39.47 21.13 16.14
CA PHE A 904 39.17 19.89 16.82
C PHE A 904 40.11 18.85 16.24
N ALA A 905 41.18 18.54 16.98
CA ALA A 905 41.92 17.31 16.75
C ALA A 905 40.89 16.17 16.67
N THR A 906 40.89 15.39 15.59
CA THR A 906 40.39 14.03 15.66
C THR A 906 41.11 13.39 16.82
N PRO A 907 40.43 13.03 17.94
CA PRO A 907 41.09 12.19 18.93
C PRO A 907 41.47 10.95 18.13
N GLY A 908 42.76 10.61 18.14
CA GLY A 908 43.26 9.46 17.40
C GLY A 908 42.39 8.24 17.69
N VAL A 909 42.31 7.33 16.73
CA VAL A 909 41.78 5.98 16.92
C VAL A 909 42.74 5.22 17.84
N GLY A 910 42.85 5.68 19.08
CA GLY A 910 43.49 5.01 20.18
C GLY A 910 42.36 4.74 21.14
N ALA A 911 42.11 3.46 21.42
CA ALA A 911 41.35 3.06 22.59
C ALA A 911 41.83 3.93 23.74
N ALA A 912 40.97 4.82 24.24
CA ALA A 912 41.20 5.45 25.52
C ALA A 912 41.21 4.29 26.50
N ALA A 913 42.41 3.81 26.84
CA ALA A 913 42.59 2.89 27.94
C ALA A 913 41.93 3.58 29.12
N ALA A 914 40.81 3.02 29.57
CA ALA A 914 40.20 3.45 30.81
C ALA A 914 41.29 3.32 31.87
N ASP A 915 41.75 4.45 32.40
CA ASP A 915 42.61 4.51 33.59
C ASP A 915 41.79 4.01 34.78
N GLY A 916 41.62 2.69 34.85
CA GLY A 916 40.97 1.97 35.92
C GLY A 916 41.93 0.91 36.41
N GLN A 917 42.57 1.13 37.56
CA GLN A 917 43.25 0.06 38.27
C GLN A 917 42.27 -1.13 38.43
N PRO A 918 42.64 -2.36 38.07
CA PRO A 918 41.77 -3.52 38.26
C PRO A 918 41.40 -3.63 39.75
N ALA A 919 40.11 -3.79 40.04
CA ALA A 919 39.65 -4.00 41.40
C ALA A 919 40.27 -5.31 41.91
N ALA A 920 40.89 -5.27 43.10
CA ALA A 920 41.37 -6.46 43.77
C ALA A 920 40.22 -7.47 43.89
N ALA A 921 40.47 -8.73 43.51
CA ALA A 921 39.50 -9.81 43.41
C ALA A 921 38.42 -9.73 44.51
N LEU A 922 37.24 -9.22 44.14
CA LEU A 922 36.06 -9.22 45.00
C LEU A 922 35.58 -10.67 45.08
N GLY A 923 36.15 -11.40 46.05
CA GLY A 923 35.76 -12.76 46.37
C GLY A 923 34.27 -12.80 46.73
N GLY A 924 33.45 -13.33 45.82
CA GLY A 924 32.15 -13.94 46.12
C GLY A 924 31.05 -13.06 46.72
N ASN A 925 31.16 -11.72 46.73
CA ASN A 925 30.17 -10.86 47.37
C ASN A 925 29.39 -10.02 46.33
N GLY A 926 28.26 -10.57 45.86
CA GLY A 926 27.43 -9.97 44.80
C GLY A 926 26.92 -8.56 45.10
N GLU A 927 26.91 -8.13 46.36
CA GLU A 927 26.46 -6.80 46.80
C GLU A 927 27.54 -5.71 46.60
N ALA A 928 28.82 -6.07 46.70
CA ALA A 928 29.93 -5.17 46.39
C ALA A 928 30.05 -4.95 44.88
N ALA A 929 29.86 -6.01 44.08
CA ALA A 929 29.78 -5.90 42.63
C ALA A 929 28.57 -5.05 42.19
N ALA A 930 27.40 -5.21 42.83
CA ALA A 930 26.22 -4.38 42.55
C ALA A 930 26.47 -2.89 42.84
N SER A 931 27.17 -2.56 43.93
CA SER A 931 27.52 -1.17 44.27
C SER A 931 28.48 -0.54 43.26
N GLU A 932 29.52 -1.27 42.82
CA GLU A 932 30.42 -0.77 41.78
C GLU A 932 29.72 -0.63 40.41
N ILE A 933 28.83 -1.56 40.06
CA ILE A 933 28.02 -1.46 38.83
C ILE A 933 27.04 -0.28 38.90
N ALA A 934 26.47 0.02 40.07
CA ALA A 934 25.63 1.21 40.27
C ALA A 934 26.43 2.51 40.07
N LEU A 935 27.66 2.60 40.57
CA LEU A 935 28.53 3.76 40.35
C LEU A 935 28.95 3.91 38.88
N LEU A 936 29.16 2.80 38.18
CA LEU A 936 29.37 2.78 36.74
C LEU A 936 28.12 3.31 36.00
N LEU A 937 26.93 2.91 36.41
CA LEU A 937 25.66 3.42 35.89
C LEU A 937 25.48 4.92 36.12
N CYS A 938 25.76 5.44 37.32
CA CYS A 938 25.73 6.88 37.60
C CYS A 938 26.59 7.66 36.60
N ARG A 939 27.80 7.17 36.31
CA ARG A 939 28.71 7.81 35.37
C ARG A 939 28.24 7.72 33.92
N VAL A 940 27.78 6.54 33.49
CA VAL A 940 27.39 6.28 32.10
C VAL A 940 26.07 6.97 31.75
N LEU A 941 25.14 7.08 32.70
CA LEU A 941 23.81 7.66 32.50
C LEU A 941 23.67 9.10 33.00
N GLU A 942 24.72 9.66 33.62
CA GLU A 942 24.68 10.96 34.28
C GLU A 942 23.54 11.07 35.31
N LEU A 943 23.28 9.98 36.05
CA LEU A 943 22.27 9.90 37.11
C LEU A 943 22.89 10.07 38.49
N ASP A 944 22.14 10.68 39.40
CA ASP A 944 22.49 10.69 40.83
C ASP A 944 22.29 9.29 41.43
N GLU A 945 23.10 8.93 42.42
CA GLU A 945 23.03 7.61 43.08
C GLU A 945 21.65 7.34 43.71
N ALA A 946 20.93 8.40 44.11
CA ALA A 946 19.57 8.32 44.64
C ALA A 946 18.52 7.86 43.63
N ASP A 947 18.80 7.98 42.32
CA ASP A 947 17.89 7.61 41.24
C ASP A 947 18.08 6.16 40.76
N ILE A 948 19.09 5.45 41.30
CA ILE A 948 19.40 4.06 40.94
C ILE A 948 18.75 3.09 41.91
N ASP A 949 17.67 2.47 41.46
CA ASP A 949 17.08 1.29 42.10
C ASP A 949 17.76 0.01 41.55
N LEU A 950 18.44 -0.73 42.43
CA LEU A 950 19.24 -1.92 42.08
C LEU A 950 18.39 -3.09 41.52
N ASP A 951 17.10 -3.08 41.80
CA ASP A 951 16.14 -4.10 41.39
C ASP A 951 15.23 -3.62 40.25
N ARG A 952 15.39 -2.37 39.80
CA ARG A 952 14.74 -1.85 38.60
C ARG A 952 15.45 -2.36 37.33
N PRO A 953 14.71 -2.74 36.28
CA PRO A 953 15.32 -3.12 35.00
C PRO A 953 16.17 -1.98 34.43
N LEU A 954 17.35 -2.29 33.91
CA LEU A 954 18.28 -1.30 33.35
C LEU A 954 17.66 -0.46 32.23
N ALA A 955 16.76 -1.03 31.43
CA ALA A 955 16.02 -0.31 30.40
C ALA A 955 15.14 0.82 30.95
N GLU A 956 14.57 0.65 32.16
CA GLU A 956 13.77 1.68 32.83
C GLU A 956 14.62 2.78 33.49
N LEU A 957 15.92 2.54 33.66
CA LEU A 957 16.91 3.54 34.08
C LEU A 957 17.48 4.33 32.89
N GLY A 958 16.99 4.09 31.66
CA GLY A 958 17.47 4.77 30.46
C GLY A 958 18.73 4.13 29.84
N VAL A 959 19.10 2.91 30.24
CA VAL A 959 20.16 2.14 29.58
C VAL A 959 19.67 1.65 28.21
N GLY A 960 19.88 2.45 27.17
CA GLY A 960 19.70 2.06 25.77
C GLY A 960 20.91 1.30 25.21
N SER A 961 20.88 0.92 23.93
CA SER A 961 21.97 0.12 23.32
C SER A 961 23.36 0.77 23.41
N ILE A 962 23.41 2.09 23.26
CA ILE A 962 24.67 2.85 23.27
C ILE A 962 25.24 2.91 24.69
N GLN A 963 24.41 3.25 25.67
CA GLN A 963 24.78 3.29 27.08
C GLN A 963 25.13 1.90 27.59
N GLY A 964 24.39 0.87 27.16
CA GLY A 964 24.61 -0.52 27.52
C GLY A 964 25.94 -1.07 27.02
N VAL A 965 26.36 -0.77 25.79
CA VAL A 965 27.69 -1.17 25.27
C VAL A 965 28.80 -0.51 26.07
N ARG A 966 28.72 0.80 26.33
CA ARG A 966 29.71 1.51 27.16
C ARG A 966 29.77 0.97 28.58
N LEU A 967 28.62 0.74 29.19
CA LEU A 967 28.52 0.13 30.51
C LEU A 967 29.16 -1.25 30.54
N LEU A 968 28.93 -2.08 29.51
CA LEU A 968 29.52 -3.40 29.40
C LEU A 968 31.03 -3.37 29.22
N GLU A 969 31.55 -2.46 28.38
CA GLU A 969 32.98 -2.24 28.20
C GLU A 969 33.65 -1.85 29.51
N GLU A 970 33.05 -0.92 30.27
CA GLU A 970 33.57 -0.52 31.57
C GLU A 970 33.47 -1.65 32.60
N ILE A 971 32.39 -2.44 32.62
CA ILE A 971 32.26 -3.61 33.51
C ILE A 971 33.30 -4.68 33.16
N ASN A 972 33.42 -5.06 31.89
CA ASN A 972 34.39 -6.07 31.45
C ASN A 972 35.82 -5.62 31.74
N ALA A 973 36.15 -4.35 31.52
CA ALA A 973 37.45 -3.78 31.86
C ALA A 973 37.70 -3.77 33.38
N ARG A 974 36.68 -3.42 34.18
CA ARG A 974 36.78 -3.27 35.64
C ARG A 974 36.86 -4.60 36.38
N PHE A 975 36.10 -5.61 35.93
CA PHE A 975 35.94 -6.90 36.59
C PHE A 975 36.68 -8.05 35.89
N GLY A 976 37.31 -7.81 34.73
CA GLY A 976 38.04 -8.83 33.98
C GLY A 976 37.12 -9.90 33.37
N THR A 977 35.88 -9.54 33.04
CA THR A 977 34.86 -10.44 32.48
C THR A 977 34.76 -10.33 30.97
N ALA A 978 34.07 -11.28 30.34
CA ALA A 978 33.74 -11.27 28.90
C ALA A 978 32.22 -11.39 28.70
N LEU A 979 31.47 -10.57 29.42
CA LEU A 979 30.02 -10.50 29.28
C LEU A 979 29.66 -9.96 27.90
N ALA A 980 28.63 -10.54 27.28
CA ALA A 980 28.16 -10.18 25.95
C ALA A 980 27.00 -9.18 26.06
N VAL A 981 26.77 -8.41 24.98
CA VAL A 981 25.67 -7.43 24.89
C VAL A 981 24.30 -8.11 25.10
N SER A 982 24.16 -9.40 24.73
CA SER A 982 22.97 -10.20 25.01
C SER A 982 22.66 -10.38 26.50
N ASP A 983 23.67 -10.30 27.37
CA ASP A 983 23.51 -10.48 28.83
C ASP A 983 22.86 -9.25 29.50
N LEU A 984 22.88 -8.09 28.82
CA LEU A 984 22.24 -6.84 29.25
C LEU A 984 20.73 -6.80 28.96
N TYR A 985 20.25 -7.50 27.93
CA TYR A 985 18.90 -7.33 27.41
C TYR A 985 18.00 -8.54 27.69
N ARG A 986 17.31 -8.51 28.84
CA ARG A 986 16.07 -9.24 29.20
C ARG A 986 15.68 -8.94 30.65
N GLY A 987 15.26 -7.71 30.94
CA GLY A 987 14.85 -7.33 32.30
C GLY A 987 15.98 -7.42 33.34
N THR A 988 17.24 -7.40 32.89
CA THR A 988 18.42 -7.44 33.75
C THR A 988 18.45 -6.21 34.64
N THR A 989 18.61 -6.42 35.95
CA THR A 989 18.77 -5.37 36.97
C THR A 989 20.24 -5.25 37.35
N VAL A 990 20.62 -4.21 38.12
CA VAL A 990 22.00 -4.07 38.64
C VAL A 990 22.41 -5.30 39.44
N ARG A 991 21.49 -5.85 40.25
CA ARG A 991 21.72 -7.06 41.05
C ARG A 991 21.88 -8.32 40.18
N ALA A 992 21.12 -8.44 39.10
CA ALA A 992 21.25 -9.54 38.15
C ALA A 992 22.58 -9.48 37.39
N LEU A 993 23.01 -8.28 36.99
CA LEU A 993 24.29 -8.07 36.32
C LEU A 993 25.47 -8.34 37.26
N ALA A 994 25.38 -7.93 38.52
CA ALA A 994 26.36 -8.28 39.55
C ALA A 994 26.47 -9.79 39.79
N ALA A 995 25.34 -10.52 39.71
CA ALA A 995 25.33 -11.97 39.81
C ALA A 995 25.96 -12.65 38.58
N LEU A 996 25.85 -12.06 37.39
CA LEU A 996 26.54 -12.53 36.18
C LEU A 996 28.05 -12.29 36.25
N VAL A 997 28.46 -11.09 36.67
CA VAL A 997 29.87 -10.76 36.94
C VAL A 997 30.46 -11.73 37.97
N ALA A 998 29.74 -12.02 39.05
CA ALA A 998 30.19 -12.96 40.09
C ALA A 998 30.26 -14.43 39.62
N LYS A 999 29.56 -14.80 38.53
CA LYS A 999 29.57 -16.14 37.94
C LYS A 999 30.58 -16.30 36.80
N ALA A 1000 31.03 -15.22 36.19
CA ALA A 1000 31.98 -15.23 35.08
C ALA A 1000 33.43 -15.45 35.61
N ALA A 1001 33.91 -16.69 35.57
CA ALA A 1001 35.35 -17.00 35.69
C ALA A 1001 36.03 -17.04 34.30
N PRO A 1002 37.36 -16.87 34.17
CA PRO A 1002 38.03 -16.75 32.88
C PRO A 1002 37.87 -18.01 31.99
N MET A 1003 37.21 -17.81 30.85
CA MET A 1003 36.90 -18.67 29.69
C MET A 1003 37.40 -20.13 29.57
N THR A 1004 36.46 -21.03 29.21
CA THR A 1004 36.52 -21.91 28.00
C THR A 1004 35.12 -22.48 27.63
N GLY A 1005 34.67 -22.28 26.38
CA GLY A 1005 33.79 -23.20 25.60
C GLY A 1005 32.26 -23.18 25.84
N PRO A 1006 31.43 -23.44 24.79
CA PRO A 1006 30.04 -22.97 24.73
C PRO A 1006 28.99 -24.02 25.14
N THR A 1007 27.84 -23.56 25.64
CA THR A 1007 26.61 -24.36 25.69
C THR A 1007 25.33 -23.52 25.56
N THR A 1008 24.45 -24.05 24.71
CA THR A 1008 23.11 -23.63 24.29
C THR A 1008 22.07 -23.55 25.41
N GLY A 1009 21.10 -22.64 25.28
CA GLY A 1009 19.86 -22.63 26.07
C GLY A 1009 18.78 -21.71 25.52
N VAL A 1010 17.82 -22.28 24.79
CA VAL A 1010 16.58 -21.65 24.33
C VAL A 1010 15.58 -21.56 25.49
N VAL A 1011 14.91 -20.41 25.67
CA VAL A 1011 13.62 -20.33 26.38
C VAL A 1011 12.69 -19.38 25.65
N SER A 1012 11.51 -19.90 25.31
CA SER A 1012 10.36 -19.25 24.71
C SER A 1012 9.54 -18.48 25.75
N GLY A 1013 8.99 -17.33 25.35
CA GLY A 1013 8.03 -16.56 26.11
C GLY A 1013 7.17 -15.73 25.16
N SER A 1014 6.06 -16.30 24.71
CA SER A 1014 5.10 -15.66 23.81
C SER A 1014 4.20 -14.69 24.58
N ALA A 1015 4.29 -13.40 24.29
CA ALA A 1015 3.21 -12.45 24.56
C ALA A 1015 2.57 -12.08 23.21
N GLN A 1016 1.43 -12.68 22.90
CA GLN A 1016 0.64 -12.35 21.70
C GLN A 1016 0.07 -10.93 21.86
N THR A 1017 0.66 -9.96 21.17
CA THR A 1017 -0.02 -8.68 20.89
C THR A 1017 -0.58 -8.76 19.48
N ARG A 1018 -1.91 -8.87 19.38
CA ARG A 1018 -2.64 -9.02 18.12
C ARG A 1018 -2.65 -7.66 17.40
N ALA A 1019 -1.69 -7.42 16.51
CA ALA A 1019 -1.71 -6.26 15.63
C ALA A 1019 -2.77 -6.48 14.53
N VAL A 1020 -3.91 -5.80 14.65
CA VAL A 1020 -4.92 -5.73 13.60
C VAL A 1020 -4.45 -4.68 12.59
N LEU A 1021 -3.85 -5.12 11.49
CA LEU A 1021 -3.63 -4.27 10.32
C LEU A 1021 -4.99 -3.99 9.67
N ARG A 1022 -5.50 -2.78 9.88
CA ARG A 1022 -6.63 -2.23 9.14
C ARG A 1022 -6.08 -1.45 7.95
N SER A 1023 -6.35 -1.91 6.74
CA SER A 1023 -6.24 -1.08 5.53
C SER A 1023 -7.33 0.00 5.61
N GLY A 1024 -6.91 1.25 5.81
CA GLY A 1024 -7.81 2.37 5.97
C GLY A 1024 -8.51 2.77 4.67
N ARG A 1025 -9.79 3.12 4.79
CA ARG A 1025 -10.35 4.36 4.21
C ARG A 1025 -11.37 4.99 5.17
N ASP A 1026 -11.15 6.28 5.41
CA ASP A 1026 -12.00 7.36 5.93
C ASP A 1026 -13.07 7.03 6.97
N GLN A 1027 -12.60 6.58 8.13
CA GLN A 1027 -13.27 6.90 9.38
C GLN A 1027 -12.82 8.29 9.83
N ALA A 1028 -13.73 9.09 10.39
CA ALA A 1028 -13.33 10.28 11.12
C ALA A 1028 -12.29 9.87 12.19
N VAL A 1029 -11.10 10.46 12.13
CA VAL A 1029 -10.04 10.18 13.11
C VAL A 1029 -10.40 10.95 14.39
N ALA A 1030 -10.78 10.22 15.44
CA ALA A 1030 -11.04 10.83 16.74
C ALA A 1030 -9.73 11.27 17.39
N VAL A 1031 -9.66 12.52 17.84
CA VAL A 1031 -8.59 12.97 18.74
C VAL A 1031 -8.92 12.43 20.14
N ILE A 1032 -8.20 11.40 20.57
CA ILE A 1032 -8.43 10.73 21.87
C ILE A 1032 -7.50 11.20 22.99
N GLY A 1033 -6.62 12.16 22.70
CA GLY A 1033 -5.69 12.78 23.64
C GLY A 1033 -4.91 13.91 22.98
N LEU A 1034 -4.43 14.87 23.78
CA LEU A 1034 -3.65 16.03 23.34
C LEU A 1034 -2.53 16.30 24.34
N ALA A 1035 -1.34 16.63 23.85
CA ALA A 1035 -0.22 17.14 24.64
C ALA A 1035 0.57 18.13 23.78
N GLY A 1036 1.11 19.18 24.39
CA GLY A 1036 1.86 20.22 23.67
C GLY A 1036 2.36 21.30 24.61
N GLN A 1037 3.45 21.96 24.20
CA GLN A 1037 4.00 23.12 24.88
C GLN A 1037 3.99 24.28 23.90
N PHE A 1038 3.25 25.34 24.23
CA PHE A 1038 3.18 26.55 23.42
C PHE A 1038 3.94 27.69 24.11
N PRO A 1039 4.57 28.62 23.37
CA PRO A 1039 5.28 29.74 23.98
C PRO A 1039 4.37 30.50 24.96
N GLY A 1040 4.74 30.49 26.24
CA GLY A 1040 3.99 31.17 27.31
C GLY A 1040 2.78 30.40 27.87
N ALA A 1041 2.51 29.17 27.41
CA ALA A 1041 1.49 28.30 27.98
C ALA A 1041 2.15 27.14 28.74
N GLU A 1042 1.54 26.74 29.86
CA GLU A 1042 1.99 25.62 30.68
C GLU A 1042 1.33 24.29 30.27
N SER A 1043 0.19 24.34 29.58
CA SER A 1043 -0.49 23.17 29.01
C SER A 1043 -1.29 23.55 27.73
N PRO A 1044 -1.84 22.55 27.00
CA PRO A 1044 -2.69 22.80 25.84
C PRO A 1044 -4.06 23.46 26.13
N GLU A 1045 -4.52 23.42 27.37
CA GLU A 1045 -5.73 24.12 27.87
C GLU A 1045 -5.47 25.62 28.11
#